data_AF-A0A2E9PL97-F1
#
_entry.id   AF-A0A2E9PL97-F1
#
_cell.length_a   1.000
_cell.length_b   1.000
_cell.length_c   1.000
_cell.angle_alpha   90.00
_cell.angle_beta   90.00
_cell.angle_gamma   90.00
#
_symmetry.space_group_name_H-M   'P 1'
#
loop_
_entity.id
_entity.type
_entity.pdbx_description
1 polymer ?
#
loop_
_entity_poly.entity_id
_entity_poly.type
_entity_poly.pdbx_seq_one_letter_code
_entity_poly.pdbx_strand_id
1 'polypeptide(L)'
;MVTKNNIFTPGENCWVSSEARYVTPLIDCANYYKALHNAISKAQHSIFIVGWDIDSRIRLLRGKDEENAEAPSVVSDLLAWKAEQNPDIKIYLLRWDSSLAFFAQREMWAKEVWEEKTPDNVETQLDDTIPMGGSQHQKIIVVDDELVFSGGMDISTNRWDTRDHPVQSEERQGPDGEYPPLHDVQMVSSGPVVKDFATLVRWRWERVADSEPIALREEADTGLTAAKPRTWPDDFPPEFENVSCALARTIPFMDEVEPAQEVRTMLLDLINQAESFIYIENQFTTRQEIAEALNKRLKACPNLHVILVSSYEPKGKFECEAFWASRIEFKAILEKGIDPKRIRLTYSSIEDMKGRKAYKRIHSKVMTVDDKYLVIGSSNLSNRSMTLDTEIDVVLHGNSEHNRQQILHVRNDLLAEHTGRKLEDMPALFDTDYPVDALMQGQIAHGYVLTEVRDEVFTNHSVKNVFRSLSDPEEPLISLPTLDGAALPARNPRRRSIMIMLGIAVIAILGGLMFWASQSISWLSSESINDFLEKSRGTYFALPTVLLVYVVGGILFFPVTVLSLAVAAIFGPIWGPIYGIMGALLSSAILFGIGKLSGNAGLRKIGGPKVEAVDEKLKKSGIVGVAAIRMLPIAPFSLVNLVAGISSIGIVQFLIGTFLGMFPPMIAKGLVGDSITQIFRNPSATSIGYLVAGIVLWGLMIWGSQKFARYYQERKQKTATDEKECAA
;
A
#
# COMPACT_ATOMS: atom_id res chain seq x y z
N MET A 1 20.46 45.46 -11.00
CA MET A 1 19.24 45.03 -11.73
C MET A 1 19.36 43.55 -11.99
N VAL A 2 18.81 42.71 -11.09
CA VAL A 2 18.69 41.26 -11.33
C VAL A 2 17.44 41.09 -12.17
N THR A 3 17.61 40.73 -13.44
CA THR A 3 16.52 40.58 -14.40
C THR A 3 15.55 39.49 -13.95
N LYS A 4 14.27 39.87 -13.81
CA LYS A 4 13.11 38.99 -13.87
C LYS A 4 13.20 38.15 -15.15
N ASN A 5 13.62 36.90 -15.03
CA ASN A 5 13.19 35.83 -15.94
C ASN A 5 12.82 34.66 -15.03
N ASN A 6 11.64 34.75 -14.42
CA ASN A 6 11.03 33.58 -13.81
C ASN A 6 10.74 32.61 -14.96
N ILE A 7 11.44 31.47 -15.00
CA ILE A 7 11.21 30.47 -16.06
C ILE A 7 9.86 29.76 -15.89
N PHE A 8 9.22 29.93 -14.73
CA PHE A 8 7.96 29.28 -14.40
C PHE A 8 6.76 30.07 -14.91
N THR A 9 5.96 29.42 -15.76
CA THR A 9 4.72 29.91 -16.33
C THR A 9 3.56 29.01 -15.87
N PRO A 10 2.64 29.52 -15.03
CA PRO A 10 1.46 28.76 -14.60
C PRO A 10 0.65 28.22 -15.78
N GLY A 11 0.29 26.94 -15.72
CA GLY A 11 -0.43 26.21 -16.77
C GLY A 11 0.47 25.60 -17.86
N GLU A 12 1.79 25.85 -17.83
CA GLU A 12 2.74 25.25 -18.78
C GLU A 12 3.75 24.33 -18.07
N ASN A 13 4.59 24.91 -17.22
CA ASN A 13 5.66 24.20 -16.50
C ASN A 13 5.57 24.37 -14.98
N CYS A 14 4.49 24.97 -14.49
CA CYS A 14 4.08 24.90 -13.09
C CYS A 14 2.56 25.05 -13.00
N TRP A 15 1.98 24.60 -11.90
CA TRP A 15 0.62 24.93 -11.52
C TRP A 15 0.54 26.37 -11.02
N VAL A 16 1.48 26.72 -10.13
CA VAL A 16 1.51 27.99 -9.43
C VAL A 16 2.95 28.36 -9.08
N SER A 17 3.27 29.65 -9.20
CA SER A 17 4.44 30.24 -8.55
C SER A 17 4.01 30.80 -7.20
N SER A 18 4.73 30.42 -6.15
CA SER A 18 4.41 30.74 -4.77
C SER A 18 5.68 31.15 -4.01
N GLU A 19 5.54 31.35 -2.70
CA GLU A 19 6.66 31.65 -1.80
C GLU A 19 6.51 30.82 -0.53
N ALA A 20 7.62 30.41 0.06
CA ALA A 20 7.66 29.75 1.36
C ALA A 20 8.42 30.63 2.35
N ARG A 21 7.86 30.77 3.55
CA ARG A 21 8.48 31.51 4.65
C ARG A 21 9.66 30.74 5.21
N TYR A 22 9.44 29.47 5.55
CA TYR A 22 10.46 28.55 6.07
C TYR A 22 10.39 27.23 5.33
N VAL A 23 11.54 26.65 4.97
CA VAL A 23 11.65 25.30 4.40
C VAL A 23 12.84 24.57 5.00
N THR A 24 12.66 23.27 5.28
CA THR A 24 13.74 22.36 5.69
C THR A 24 13.55 21.00 5.00
N PRO A 25 14.51 20.54 4.18
CA PRO A 25 14.57 19.15 3.75
C PRO A 25 14.73 18.21 4.94
N LEU A 26 14.01 17.10 4.91
CA LEU A 26 14.03 16.03 5.90
C LEU A 26 14.60 14.79 5.21
N ILE A 27 15.91 14.62 5.35
CA ILE A 27 16.66 13.55 4.71
C ILE A 27 16.52 12.28 5.55
N ASP A 28 16.11 11.21 4.89
CA ASP A 28 15.72 9.92 5.44
C ASP A 28 14.49 9.90 6.33
N CYS A 29 13.89 8.71 6.37
CA CYS A 29 12.59 8.48 6.95
C CYS A 29 12.57 8.66 8.47
N ALA A 30 13.67 8.38 9.18
CA ALA A 30 13.75 8.62 10.61
C ALA A 30 13.54 10.11 10.94
N ASN A 31 14.20 11.00 10.20
CA ASN A 31 14.06 12.45 10.40
C ASN A 31 12.65 12.93 10.03
N TYR A 32 12.13 12.47 8.88
CA TYR A 32 10.76 12.80 8.47
C TYR A 32 9.72 12.33 9.49
N TYR A 33 9.76 11.07 9.92
CA TYR A 33 8.79 10.53 10.87
C TYR A 33 8.88 11.20 12.24
N LYS A 34 10.09 11.58 12.68
CA LYS A 34 10.28 12.37 13.90
C LYS A 34 9.66 13.76 13.78
N ALA A 35 9.91 14.44 12.67
CA ALA A 35 9.32 15.75 12.38
C ALA A 35 7.79 15.69 12.31
N LEU A 36 7.25 14.68 11.61
CA LEU A 36 5.83 14.46 11.47
C LEU A 36 5.16 14.15 12.81
N HIS A 37 5.76 13.30 13.64
CA HIS A 37 5.26 12.99 14.97
C HIS A 37 5.15 14.26 15.84
N ASN A 38 6.19 15.11 15.83
CA ASN A 38 6.20 16.38 16.57
C ASN A 38 5.09 17.32 16.06
N ALA A 39 4.93 17.47 14.74
CA ALA A 39 3.89 18.30 14.13
C ALA A 39 2.48 17.81 14.47
N ILE A 40 2.20 16.51 14.32
CA ILE A 40 0.91 15.91 14.69
C ILE A 40 0.63 16.12 16.18
N SER A 41 1.62 15.92 17.05
CA SER A 41 1.46 16.10 18.50
C SER A 41 1.07 17.53 18.89
N LYS A 42 1.40 18.53 18.07
CA LYS A 42 1.11 19.95 18.31
C LYS A 42 -0.12 20.49 17.56
N ALA A 43 -0.67 19.72 16.62
CA ALA A 43 -1.82 20.13 15.80
C ALA A 43 -3.06 20.47 16.65
N GLN A 44 -3.85 21.44 16.18
CA GLN A 44 -5.01 21.98 16.89
C GLN A 44 -6.30 22.06 16.06
N HIS A 45 -6.24 22.11 14.74
CA HIS A 45 -7.40 22.42 13.90
C HIS A 45 -7.68 21.32 12.87
N SER A 46 -6.69 20.96 12.06
CA SER A 46 -6.89 19.97 11.01
C SER A 46 -5.61 19.26 10.58
N ILE A 47 -5.73 18.01 10.15
CA ILE A 47 -4.63 17.26 9.56
C ILE A 47 -5.14 16.59 8.29
N PHE A 48 -4.55 16.88 7.15
CA PHE A 48 -4.78 16.15 5.90
C PHE A 48 -3.58 15.28 5.60
N ILE A 49 -3.78 13.98 5.39
CA ILE A 49 -2.74 13.03 4.98
C ILE A 49 -3.16 12.43 3.64
N VAL A 50 -2.39 12.76 2.61
CA VAL A 50 -2.53 12.25 1.25
C VAL A 50 -1.33 11.38 0.95
N GLY A 51 -1.54 10.14 0.54
CA GLY A 51 -0.44 9.24 0.23
C GLY A 51 -0.82 8.11 -0.70
N TRP A 52 0.20 7.63 -1.43
CA TRP A 52 0.09 6.40 -2.22
C TRP A 52 -0.29 5.23 -1.30
N ASP A 53 0.22 5.23 -0.08
CA ASP A 53 -0.19 4.32 0.99
C ASP A 53 -0.14 5.03 2.35
N ILE A 54 -1.07 4.64 3.23
CA ILE A 54 -1.16 5.13 4.61
C ILE A 54 -1.46 3.90 5.47
N ASP A 55 -0.41 3.27 5.99
CA ASP A 55 -0.50 2.02 6.74
C ASP A 55 -0.62 2.30 8.24
N SER A 56 -1.69 1.80 8.87
CA SER A 56 -2.03 2.12 10.25
C SER A 56 -1.00 1.59 11.26
N ARG A 57 -0.17 0.64 10.87
CA ARG A 57 0.77 -0.07 11.74
C ARG A 57 2.13 0.60 11.84
N ILE A 58 2.34 1.68 11.09
CA ILE A 58 3.65 2.31 10.99
C ILE A 58 4.01 2.99 12.30
N ARG A 59 5.13 2.54 12.86
CA ARG A 59 5.79 3.18 13.99
C ARG A 59 6.68 4.32 13.47
N LEU A 60 6.38 5.54 13.88
CA LEU A 60 7.09 6.77 13.50
C LEU A 60 8.41 6.91 14.28
N LEU A 61 8.35 6.81 15.60
CA LEU A 61 9.51 6.92 16.49
C LEU A 61 10.07 5.56 16.90
N ARG A 62 11.39 5.46 17.13
CA ARG A 62 12.07 4.25 17.61
C ARG A 62 13.16 4.64 18.60
N GLY A 63 13.64 3.64 19.36
CA GLY A 63 14.77 3.81 20.28
C GLY A 63 14.56 4.97 21.25
N LYS A 64 15.58 5.82 21.39
CA LYS A 64 15.54 6.97 22.33
C LYS A 64 14.47 8.00 22.00
N ASP A 65 14.14 8.21 20.73
CA ASP A 65 13.10 9.17 20.36
C ASP A 65 11.73 8.69 20.86
N GLU A 66 11.50 7.38 20.81
CA GLU A 66 10.28 6.76 21.34
C GLU A 66 10.27 6.72 22.88
N GLU A 67 11.40 6.40 23.52
CA GLU A 67 11.49 6.39 25.00
C GLU A 67 11.19 7.75 25.63
N ASN A 68 11.52 8.84 24.93
CA ASN A 68 11.30 10.21 25.40
C ASN A 68 9.96 10.81 24.93
N ALA A 69 9.18 10.09 24.13
CA ALA A 69 7.94 10.62 23.57
C ALA A 69 6.79 10.53 24.59
N GLU A 70 6.08 11.64 24.78
CA GLU A 70 4.83 11.66 25.58
C GLU A 70 3.63 11.15 24.80
N ALA A 71 3.67 11.23 23.46
CA ALA A 71 2.61 10.78 22.56
C ALA A 71 2.94 9.41 21.93
N PRO A 72 1.93 8.63 21.48
CA PRO A 72 2.17 7.31 20.91
C PRO A 72 3.00 7.34 19.64
N SER A 73 3.93 6.39 19.47
CA SER A 73 4.78 6.32 18.29
C SER A 73 4.13 5.70 17.05
N VAL A 74 3.08 4.88 17.22
CA VAL A 74 2.39 4.24 16.09
C VAL A 74 1.38 5.23 15.52
N VAL A 75 1.39 5.42 14.20
CA VAL A 75 0.60 6.48 13.54
C VAL A 75 -0.90 6.37 13.83
N SER A 76 -1.48 5.16 13.87
CA SER A 76 -2.89 5.00 14.24
C SER A 76 -3.18 5.47 15.65
N ASP A 77 -2.31 5.11 16.57
CA ASP A 77 -2.47 5.39 18.00
C ASP A 77 -2.22 6.88 18.26
N LEU A 78 -1.29 7.51 17.54
CA LEU A 78 -1.00 8.93 17.60
C LEU A 78 -2.18 9.78 17.12
N LEU A 79 -2.76 9.41 15.97
CA LEU A 79 -3.90 10.13 15.41
C LEU A 79 -5.15 9.93 16.27
N ALA A 80 -5.40 8.71 16.78
CA ALA A 80 -6.46 8.46 17.75
C ALA A 80 -6.27 9.29 19.02
N TRP A 81 -5.08 9.25 19.62
CA TRP A 81 -4.72 10.04 20.80
C TRP A 81 -4.92 11.54 20.58
N LYS A 82 -4.52 12.07 19.42
CA LYS A 82 -4.72 13.49 19.11
C LYS A 82 -6.20 13.84 18.92
N ALA A 83 -6.94 12.99 18.21
CA ALA A 83 -8.37 13.16 17.96
C ALA A 83 -9.21 13.10 19.25
N GLU A 84 -8.83 12.25 20.21
CA GLU A 84 -9.47 12.13 21.53
C GLU A 84 -9.18 13.33 22.44
N GLN A 85 -7.96 13.87 22.38
CA GLN A 85 -7.58 15.05 23.17
C GLN A 85 -8.25 16.34 22.72
N ASN A 86 -8.58 16.44 21.43
CA ASN A 86 -9.19 17.61 20.84
C ASN A 86 -10.37 17.20 19.96
N PRO A 87 -11.59 17.07 20.52
CA PRO A 87 -12.77 16.67 19.75
C PRO A 87 -13.10 17.56 18.55
N ASP A 88 -12.60 18.81 18.54
CA ASP A 88 -12.82 19.76 17.45
C ASP A 88 -11.83 19.61 16.30
N ILE A 89 -10.71 18.90 16.49
CA ILE A 89 -9.75 18.66 15.41
C ILE A 89 -10.37 17.76 14.33
N LYS A 90 -10.11 18.04 13.05
CA LYS A 90 -10.53 17.19 11.92
C LYS A 90 -9.34 16.56 11.22
N ILE A 91 -9.32 15.24 11.13
CA ILE A 91 -8.22 14.49 10.51
C ILE A 91 -8.76 13.75 9.28
N TYR A 92 -8.12 13.94 8.13
CA TYR A 92 -8.55 13.43 6.83
C TYR A 92 -7.46 12.55 6.22
N LEU A 93 -7.74 11.26 6.05
CA LEU A 93 -6.82 10.27 5.49
C LEU A 93 -7.28 9.87 4.09
N LEU A 94 -6.52 10.27 3.07
CA LEU A 94 -6.82 9.98 1.67
C LEU A 94 -5.74 9.09 1.07
N ARG A 95 -6.05 7.79 1.04
CA ARG A 95 -5.15 6.73 0.56
C ARG A 95 -5.55 6.28 -0.85
N TRP A 96 -4.60 5.98 -1.72
CA TRP A 96 -4.92 5.41 -3.04
C TRP A 96 -5.55 4.00 -2.97
N ASP A 97 -6.64 3.76 -3.72
CA ASP A 97 -7.26 2.43 -3.89
C ASP A 97 -6.47 1.62 -4.94
N SER A 98 -5.63 0.72 -4.43
CA SER A 98 -4.58 0.03 -5.21
C SER A 98 -5.08 -0.87 -6.33
N SER A 99 -4.26 -1.03 -7.36
CA SER A 99 -4.39 -2.10 -8.37
C SER A 99 -4.08 -3.51 -7.80
N LEU A 100 -4.44 -4.55 -8.56
CA LEU A 100 -4.20 -5.96 -8.21
C LEU A 100 -2.74 -6.32 -7.89
N ALA A 101 -1.79 -5.56 -8.45
CA ALA A 101 -0.36 -5.86 -8.34
C ALA A 101 0.18 -5.71 -6.90
N PHE A 102 -0.44 -4.86 -6.07
CA PHE A 102 0.12 -4.47 -4.77
C PHE A 102 -0.58 -5.10 -3.57
N PHE A 103 -1.51 -6.05 -3.77
CA PHE A 103 -2.33 -6.64 -2.70
C PHE A 103 -1.53 -7.34 -1.60
N ALA A 104 -0.36 -7.92 -1.92
CA ALA A 104 0.45 -8.63 -0.95
C ALA A 104 1.30 -7.72 -0.05
N GLN A 105 1.48 -6.44 -0.42
CA GLN A 105 2.42 -5.52 0.22
C GLN A 105 1.72 -4.43 1.07
N ARG A 106 0.39 -4.46 1.15
CA ARG A 106 -0.45 -3.41 1.72
C ARG A 106 -1.36 -3.93 2.83
N GLU A 107 -1.71 -3.05 3.76
CA GLU A 107 -2.73 -3.34 4.77
C GLU A 107 -4.09 -3.66 4.12
N MET A 108 -4.65 -4.83 4.48
CA MET A 108 -5.94 -5.27 4.00
C MET A 108 -7.07 -4.53 4.73
N TRP A 109 -8.10 -4.10 4.00
CA TRP A 109 -9.26 -3.41 4.58
C TRP A 109 -8.86 -2.13 5.31
N ALA A 110 -7.90 -1.38 4.76
CA ALA A 110 -7.33 -0.24 5.47
C ALA A 110 -8.39 0.79 5.89
N LYS A 111 -9.40 1.06 5.06
CA LYS A 111 -10.48 1.98 5.43
C LYS A 111 -11.20 1.50 6.69
N GLU A 112 -11.64 0.24 6.70
CA GLU A 112 -12.32 -0.34 7.85
C GLU A 112 -11.41 -0.45 9.09
N VAL A 113 -10.12 -0.74 8.89
CA VAL A 113 -9.14 -0.79 9.99
C VAL A 113 -8.92 0.60 10.61
N TRP A 114 -8.83 1.64 9.78
CA TRP A 114 -8.73 3.01 10.26
C TRP A 114 -10.01 3.43 11.00
N GLU A 115 -11.18 3.21 10.41
CA GLU A 115 -12.49 3.49 11.05
C GLU A 115 -12.69 2.73 12.38
N GLU A 116 -12.12 1.53 12.53
CA GLU A 116 -12.17 0.78 13.80
C GLU A 116 -11.20 1.33 14.86
N LYS A 117 -10.03 1.83 14.44
CA LYS A 117 -8.96 2.27 15.34
C LYS A 117 -9.07 3.71 15.80
N THR A 118 -9.78 4.56 15.07
CA THR A 118 -9.81 6.01 15.34
C THR A 118 -11.23 6.53 15.58
N PRO A 119 -11.40 7.63 16.35
CA PRO A 119 -12.72 8.23 16.57
C PRO A 119 -13.29 8.89 15.30
N ASP A 120 -14.57 9.30 15.35
CA ASP A 120 -15.34 9.84 14.22
C ASP A 120 -14.78 11.14 13.61
N ASN A 121 -13.93 11.87 14.32
CA ASN A 121 -13.23 13.05 13.80
C ASN A 121 -11.93 12.70 13.03
N VAL A 122 -11.71 11.42 12.76
CA VAL A 122 -10.72 10.90 11.81
C VAL A 122 -11.45 10.20 10.65
N GLU A 123 -11.49 10.85 9.49
CA GLU A 123 -12.19 10.37 8.31
C GLU A 123 -11.21 9.73 7.34
N THR A 124 -11.54 8.54 6.82
CA THR A 124 -10.69 7.81 5.87
C THR A 124 -11.41 7.55 4.54
N GLN A 125 -10.75 7.89 3.44
CA GLN A 125 -11.24 7.64 2.08
C GLN A 125 -10.18 6.95 1.22
N LEU A 126 -10.68 6.18 0.24
CA LEU A 126 -9.85 5.47 -0.73
C LEU A 126 -10.05 6.10 -2.11
N ASP A 127 -8.99 6.64 -2.70
CA ASP A 127 -9.03 7.26 -4.03
C ASP A 127 -8.97 6.21 -5.14
N ASP A 128 -10.12 5.97 -5.78
CA ASP A 128 -10.29 5.10 -6.94
C ASP A 128 -10.45 5.86 -8.27
N THR A 129 -10.17 7.17 -8.28
CA THR A 129 -10.44 8.05 -9.43
C THR A 129 -9.36 7.98 -10.52
N ILE A 130 -8.19 7.45 -10.18
CA ILE A 130 -7.04 7.38 -11.09
C ILE A 130 -7.24 6.30 -12.17
N PRO A 131 -6.93 6.59 -13.44
CA PRO A 131 -6.99 5.63 -14.54
C PRO A 131 -6.21 4.33 -14.28
N MET A 132 -6.69 3.22 -14.86
CA MET A 132 -6.01 1.94 -14.79
C MET A 132 -4.60 2.01 -15.39
N GLY A 133 -3.62 1.54 -14.62
CA GLY A 133 -2.20 1.66 -14.95
C GLY A 133 -1.50 2.81 -14.23
N GLY A 134 -2.25 3.81 -13.76
CA GLY A 134 -1.78 4.89 -12.91
C GLY A 134 -2.07 4.66 -11.43
N SER A 135 -1.51 5.53 -10.61
CA SER A 135 -1.70 5.59 -9.17
C SER A 135 -1.78 7.03 -8.68
N GLN A 136 -2.43 7.22 -7.53
CA GLN A 136 -2.23 8.44 -6.80
C GLN A 136 -0.89 8.35 -6.08
N HIS A 137 0.05 9.20 -6.44
CA HIS A 137 1.45 9.06 -6.02
C HIS A 137 2.00 10.28 -5.27
N GLN A 138 1.19 11.32 -5.05
CA GLN A 138 1.55 12.46 -4.21
C GLN A 138 1.59 12.05 -2.73
N LYS A 139 2.64 12.47 -2.01
CA LYS A 139 2.75 12.32 -0.55
C LYS A 139 2.72 13.71 0.08
N ILE A 140 1.56 14.10 0.61
CA ILE A 140 1.32 15.44 1.13
C ILE A 140 0.71 15.33 2.51
N ILE A 141 1.23 16.08 3.47
CA ILE A 141 0.59 16.25 4.78
C ILE A 141 0.43 17.73 5.07
N VAL A 142 -0.81 18.20 5.25
CA VAL A 142 -1.09 19.59 5.66
C VAL A 142 -1.56 19.57 7.11
N VAL A 143 -0.91 20.37 7.95
CA VAL A 143 -1.26 20.51 9.38
C VAL A 143 -1.71 21.95 9.63
N ASP A 144 -2.93 22.09 10.14
CA ASP A 144 -3.58 23.32 10.55
C ASP A 144 -3.66 24.41 9.46
N ASP A 145 -3.48 24.07 8.18
CA ASP A 145 -3.31 25.04 7.07
C ASP A 145 -2.12 26.01 7.26
N GLU A 146 -1.15 25.66 8.11
CA GLU A 146 0.04 26.48 8.43
C GLU A 146 1.37 25.79 8.13
N LEU A 147 1.35 24.46 8.00
CA LEU A 147 2.52 23.62 7.76
C LEU A 147 2.19 22.57 6.69
N VAL A 148 3.14 22.30 5.79
CA VAL A 148 3.03 21.22 4.82
C VAL A 148 4.28 20.36 4.78
N PHE A 149 4.09 19.04 4.72
CA PHE A 149 5.12 18.07 4.31
C PHE A 149 4.83 17.62 2.88
N SER A 150 5.86 17.61 2.02
CA SER A 150 5.74 17.14 0.63
C SER A 150 7.07 16.64 0.08
N GLY A 151 7.04 15.68 -0.84
CA GLY A 151 8.25 15.02 -1.37
C GLY A 151 8.04 13.52 -1.64
N GLY A 152 9.08 12.71 -1.44
CA GLY A 152 9.12 11.32 -1.91
C GLY A 152 8.50 10.27 -0.97
N MET A 153 8.16 10.64 0.27
CA MET A 153 8.00 9.66 1.36
C MET A 153 6.57 9.52 1.91
N ASP A 154 6.06 8.29 1.85
CA ASP A 154 4.74 7.88 2.39
C ASP A 154 4.84 7.35 3.84
N ILE A 155 3.72 7.29 4.54
CA ILE A 155 3.58 6.55 5.80
C ILE A 155 3.29 5.07 5.48
N SER A 156 4.34 4.31 5.14
CA SER A 156 4.19 2.93 4.67
C SER A 156 5.34 2.02 5.12
N THR A 157 5.17 0.71 4.88
CA THR A 157 6.05 -0.35 5.38
C THR A 157 7.43 -0.32 4.73
N ASN A 158 8.50 -0.71 5.42
CA ASN A 158 9.85 -0.78 4.81
C ASN A 158 10.39 0.56 4.30
N ARG A 159 10.02 1.68 4.95
CA ARG A 159 10.51 3.04 4.64
C ARG A 159 11.47 3.57 5.70
N TRP A 160 11.30 3.19 6.96
CA TRP A 160 12.12 3.74 8.03
C TRP A 160 13.59 3.36 7.88
N ASP A 161 14.48 4.34 7.94
CA ASP A 161 15.92 4.19 8.01
C ASP A 161 16.53 5.49 8.54
N THR A 162 17.78 5.41 8.99
CA THR A 162 18.56 6.54 9.50
C THR A 162 19.64 6.94 8.50
N ARG A 163 20.15 8.17 8.61
CA ARG A 163 21.30 8.73 7.88
C ARG A 163 22.52 7.82 7.77
N ASP A 164 22.80 7.02 8.80
CA ASP A 164 23.95 6.12 8.81
C ASP A 164 23.76 4.88 7.93
N HIS A 165 22.50 4.54 7.60
CA HIS A 165 22.10 3.37 6.82
C HIS A 165 22.91 2.12 7.17
N PRO A 166 22.97 1.69 8.45
CA PRO A 166 23.83 0.59 8.84
C PRO A 166 23.47 -0.66 8.02
N VAL A 167 24.45 -1.46 7.59
CA VAL A 167 24.22 -2.64 6.73
C VAL A 167 23.15 -3.58 7.29
N GLN A 168 23.13 -3.74 8.62
CA GLN A 168 22.09 -4.45 9.35
C GLN A 168 21.53 -3.54 10.45
N SER A 169 20.23 -3.57 10.66
CA SER A 169 19.55 -2.81 11.70
C SER A 169 18.42 -3.62 12.29
N GLU A 170 18.40 -3.74 13.61
CA GLU A 170 17.27 -4.35 14.33
C GLU A 170 16.00 -3.51 14.24
N GLU A 171 16.13 -2.22 13.93
CA GLU A 171 15.01 -1.27 13.81
C GLU A 171 14.36 -1.28 12.42
N ARG A 172 15.05 -1.83 11.40
CA ARG A 172 14.50 -2.06 10.05
C ARG A 172 13.79 -3.41 9.97
N GLN A 173 12.65 -3.48 10.66
CA GLN A 173 11.75 -4.62 10.65
C GLN A 173 10.38 -4.19 10.14
N GLY A 174 10.00 -4.70 8.97
CA GLY A 174 8.66 -4.51 8.41
C GLY A 174 7.73 -5.68 8.74
N PRO A 175 6.44 -5.59 8.39
CA PRO A 175 5.49 -6.70 8.56
C PRO A 175 5.89 -8.00 7.85
N ASP A 176 6.71 -7.89 6.78
CA ASP A 176 7.20 -9.02 5.99
C ASP A 176 8.62 -9.47 6.39
N GLY A 177 9.20 -8.88 7.45
CA GLY A 177 10.56 -9.15 7.94
C GLY A 177 11.54 -7.99 7.71
N GLU A 178 12.84 -8.31 7.86
CA GLU A 178 13.94 -7.36 7.67
C GLU A 178 14.03 -6.86 6.21
N TYR A 179 14.43 -5.60 6.03
CA TYR A 179 14.61 -4.99 4.71
C TYR A 179 15.93 -4.21 4.60
N PRO A 180 16.49 -4.08 3.37
CA PRO A 180 17.76 -3.40 3.15
C PRO A 180 17.65 -1.89 3.39
N PRO A 181 18.79 -1.18 3.51
CA PRO A 181 18.78 0.27 3.69
C PRO A 181 17.98 1.00 2.60
N LEU A 182 17.28 2.06 2.99
CA LEU A 182 16.49 2.90 2.10
C LEU A 182 16.81 4.36 2.37
N HIS A 183 16.91 5.13 1.30
CA HIS A 183 17.09 6.57 1.35
C HIS A 183 15.98 7.28 0.59
N ASP A 184 15.49 8.37 1.15
CA ASP A 184 14.45 9.21 0.57
C ASP A 184 14.51 10.63 1.17
N VAL A 185 13.84 11.57 0.52
CA VAL A 185 13.80 12.97 0.93
C VAL A 185 12.36 13.46 0.97
N GLN A 186 11.98 13.96 2.14
CA GLN A 186 10.78 14.78 2.32
C GLN A 186 11.23 16.22 2.55
N MET A 187 10.32 17.20 2.51
CA MET A 187 10.57 18.51 3.09
C MET A 187 9.37 18.99 3.89
N VAL A 188 9.62 19.85 4.87
CA VAL A 188 8.60 20.60 5.61
C VAL A 188 8.68 22.08 5.23
N SER A 189 7.52 22.69 4.98
CA SER A 189 7.41 24.09 4.57
C SER A 189 6.30 24.82 5.32
N SER A 190 6.47 26.13 5.48
CA SER A 190 5.43 27.05 5.97
C SER A 190 5.40 28.33 5.12
N GLY A 191 4.38 29.16 5.32
CA GLY A 191 4.16 30.38 4.55
C GLY A 191 3.19 30.18 3.39
N PRO A 192 3.18 31.07 2.38
CA PRO A 192 2.11 31.13 1.38
C PRO A 192 1.87 29.81 0.62
N VAL A 193 2.94 29.05 0.35
CA VAL A 193 2.88 27.73 -0.30
C VAL A 193 1.93 26.74 0.37
N VAL A 194 1.69 26.87 1.68
CA VAL A 194 0.79 25.97 2.41
C VAL A 194 -0.63 26.09 1.90
N LYS A 195 -1.07 27.30 1.51
CA LYS A 195 -2.41 27.51 0.95
C LYS A 195 -2.62 26.78 -0.36
N ASP A 196 -1.58 26.72 -1.20
CA ASP A 196 -1.62 25.99 -2.48
C ASP A 196 -1.80 24.48 -2.23
N PHE A 197 -1.00 23.90 -1.33
CA PHE A 197 -1.15 22.51 -0.93
C PHE A 197 -2.48 22.21 -0.22
N ALA A 198 -2.92 23.09 0.67
CA ALA A 198 -4.19 22.99 1.37
C ALA A 198 -5.37 22.97 0.39
N THR A 199 -5.28 23.75 -0.69
CA THR A 199 -6.24 23.73 -1.80
C THR A 199 -6.18 22.41 -2.56
N LEU A 200 -4.97 21.91 -2.87
CA LEU A 200 -4.78 20.66 -3.60
C LEU A 200 -5.33 19.43 -2.85
N VAL A 201 -5.05 19.31 -1.55
CA VAL A 201 -5.52 18.15 -0.76
C VAL A 201 -7.04 18.14 -0.62
N ARG A 202 -7.68 19.33 -0.53
CA ARG A 202 -9.14 19.47 -0.48
C ARG A 202 -9.79 19.17 -1.82
N TRP A 203 -9.24 19.70 -2.91
CA TRP A 203 -9.68 19.34 -4.27
C TRP A 203 -9.65 17.82 -4.48
N ARG A 204 -8.59 17.16 -4.01
CA ARG A 204 -8.51 15.69 -4.07
C ARG A 204 -9.55 15.00 -3.18
N TRP A 205 -9.78 15.52 -1.98
CA TRP A 205 -10.78 14.98 -1.06
C TRP A 205 -12.18 15.03 -1.68
N GLU A 206 -12.58 16.17 -2.23
CA GLU A 206 -13.89 16.40 -2.87
C GLU A 206 -14.15 15.49 -4.08
N ARG A 207 -13.10 14.98 -4.75
CA ARG A 207 -13.25 14.02 -5.84
C ARG A 207 -13.71 12.63 -5.40
N VAL A 208 -13.49 12.30 -4.12
CA VAL A 208 -13.67 10.95 -3.59
C VAL A 208 -14.77 10.94 -2.52
N ALA A 209 -14.78 11.94 -1.65
CA ALA A 209 -15.74 12.08 -0.58
C ALA A 209 -17.02 12.73 -1.10
N ASP A 210 -18.16 12.09 -0.85
CA ASP A 210 -19.48 12.68 -1.03
C ASP A 210 -19.82 13.55 0.19
N SER A 211 -19.01 14.58 0.41
CA SER A 211 -19.08 15.50 1.55
C SER A 211 -19.14 16.94 1.09
N GLU A 212 -19.63 17.84 1.95
CA GLU A 212 -19.55 19.27 1.69
C GLU A 212 -18.08 19.72 1.54
N PRO A 213 -17.80 20.74 0.69
CA PRO A 213 -16.47 21.33 0.55
C PRO A 213 -15.87 21.73 1.90
N ILE A 214 -14.62 21.34 2.14
CA ILE A 214 -13.94 21.67 3.40
C ILE A 214 -13.27 23.02 3.23
N ALA A 215 -13.71 24.04 3.97
CA ALA A 215 -13.12 25.38 3.89
C ALA A 215 -11.64 25.41 4.32
N LEU A 216 -10.90 26.38 3.77
CA LEU A 216 -9.59 26.77 4.29
C LEU A 216 -9.79 27.58 5.59
N ARG A 217 -8.85 27.45 6.53
CA ARG A 217 -8.85 28.25 7.75
C ARG A 217 -8.51 29.71 7.44
N GLU A 218 -9.41 30.64 7.72
CA GLU A 218 -9.18 32.08 7.48
C GLU A 218 -8.12 32.67 8.42
N GLU A 219 -7.99 32.13 9.63
CA GLU A 219 -7.06 32.59 10.66
C GLU A 219 -5.66 31.96 10.56
N ALA A 220 -5.36 31.21 9.51
CA ALA A 220 -4.01 30.66 9.29
C ALA A 220 -3.03 31.76 8.87
N ASP A 221 -2.03 32.06 9.71
CA ASP A 221 -0.99 33.03 9.38
C ASP A 221 0.08 32.38 8.49
N THR A 222 -0.09 32.53 7.19
CA THR A 222 0.81 32.03 6.16
C THR A 222 1.61 33.15 5.49
N GLY A 223 1.74 34.33 6.11
CA GLY A 223 2.50 35.44 5.55
C GLY A 223 4.02 35.22 5.52
N LEU A 224 4.75 35.95 4.67
CA LEU A 224 6.22 35.96 4.67
C LEU A 224 6.84 36.67 5.87
N THR A 225 6.02 37.31 6.71
CA THR A 225 6.42 37.87 8.00
C THR A 225 5.90 37.05 9.17
N ALA A 226 5.20 35.95 8.91
CA ALA A 226 4.67 35.08 9.94
C ALA A 226 5.82 34.51 10.79
N ALA A 227 5.55 34.37 12.08
CA ALA A 227 6.42 33.61 12.96
C ALA A 227 6.39 32.13 12.55
N LYS A 228 7.37 31.36 13.04
CA LYS A 228 7.36 29.91 12.89
C LYS A 228 6.05 29.35 13.50
N PRO A 229 5.27 28.55 12.75
CA PRO A 229 4.03 28.02 13.27
C PRO A 229 4.32 27.09 14.44
N ARG A 230 3.38 26.99 15.39
CA ARG A 230 3.52 26.12 16.57
C ARG A 230 3.84 24.67 16.18
N THR A 231 3.25 24.20 15.10
CA THR A 231 3.39 22.84 14.56
C THR A 231 4.73 22.58 13.88
N TRP A 232 5.58 23.60 13.71
CA TRP A 232 6.92 23.42 13.15
C TRP A 232 7.74 22.44 14.03
N PRO A 233 8.42 21.46 13.43
CA PRO A 233 9.23 20.48 14.16
C PRO A 233 10.39 21.11 14.92
N ASP A 234 10.53 20.85 16.24
CA ASP A 234 11.52 21.53 17.09
C ASP A 234 12.97 21.20 16.69
N ASP A 235 13.24 19.93 16.36
CA ASP A 235 14.59 19.43 16.07
C ASP A 235 15.08 19.78 14.66
N PHE A 236 14.23 20.38 13.82
CA PHE A 236 14.53 20.68 12.43
C PHE A 236 14.35 22.17 12.15
N PRO A 237 15.36 23.02 12.45
CA PRO A 237 15.26 24.45 12.20
C PRO A 237 15.14 24.76 10.69
N PRO A 238 14.50 25.89 10.31
CA PRO A 238 14.46 26.36 8.92
C PRO A 238 15.86 26.44 8.31
N GLU A 239 16.07 25.80 7.16
CA GLU A 239 17.30 25.96 6.36
C GLU A 239 17.14 27.13 5.38
N PHE A 240 15.97 27.20 4.74
CA PHE A 240 15.61 28.27 3.82
C PHE A 240 14.66 29.27 4.49
N GLU A 241 14.82 30.54 4.15
CA GLU A 241 13.91 31.61 4.55
C GLU A 241 13.50 32.47 3.35
N ASN A 242 12.21 32.84 3.27
CA ASN A 242 11.64 33.67 2.21
C ASN A 242 12.07 33.23 0.80
N VAL A 243 11.84 31.95 0.51
CA VAL A 243 12.26 31.33 -0.74
C VAL A 243 11.11 31.37 -1.73
N SER A 244 11.36 31.93 -2.93
CA SER A 244 10.43 31.81 -4.04
C SER A 244 10.40 30.36 -4.51
N CYS A 245 9.22 29.85 -4.83
CA CYS A 245 9.06 28.48 -5.26
C CYS A 245 8.02 28.33 -6.38
N ALA A 246 8.03 27.18 -7.04
CA ALA A 246 7.01 26.79 -7.99
C ALA A 246 6.56 25.36 -7.70
N LEU A 247 5.26 25.11 -7.85
CA LEU A 247 4.67 23.78 -7.71
C LEU A 247 4.31 23.26 -9.10
N ALA A 248 4.72 22.04 -9.43
CA ALA A 248 4.40 21.41 -10.71
C ALA A 248 3.73 20.06 -10.47
N ARG A 249 2.65 19.77 -11.20
CA ARG A 249 1.87 18.54 -11.07
C ARG A 249 1.95 17.68 -12.32
N THR A 250 1.82 16.39 -12.10
CA THR A 250 1.26 15.50 -13.13
C THR A 250 -0.17 15.20 -12.69
N ILE A 251 -1.13 15.38 -13.58
CA ILE A 251 -2.52 14.96 -13.39
C ILE A 251 -2.93 14.23 -14.67
N PRO A 252 -3.29 12.94 -14.61
CA PRO A 252 -3.75 12.23 -15.79
C PRO A 252 -5.10 12.78 -16.26
N PHE A 253 -5.46 12.47 -17.50
CA PHE A 253 -6.82 12.71 -17.96
C PHE A 253 -7.80 11.92 -17.08
N MET A 254 -8.72 12.63 -16.43
CA MET A 254 -9.75 12.06 -15.58
C MET A 254 -11.09 12.72 -15.89
N ASP A 255 -12.16 12.11 -15.36
CA ASP A 255 -13.49 12.70 -15.46
C ASP A 255 -13.49 14.13 -14.89
N GLU A 256 -13.97 15.07 -15.71
CA GLU A 256 -14.07 16.50 -15.44
C GLU A 256 -12.75 17.22 -15.10
N VAL A 257 -11.59 16.63 -15.45
CA VAL A 257 -10.27 17.21 -15.14
C VAL A 257 -9.38 17.16 -16.37
N GLU A 258 -8.95 18.35 -16.78
CA GLU A 258 -7.93 18.49 -17.82
C GLU A 258 -6.58 17.95 -17.35
N PRO A 259 -5.87 17.19 -18.20
CA PRO A 259 -4.59 16.62 -17.85
C PRO A 259 -3.54 17.73 -17.68
N ALA A 260 -2.66 17.55 -16.70
CA ALA A 260 -1.52 18.41 -16.45
C ALA A 260 -0.22 17.60 -16.56
N GLN A 261 0.76 18.12 -17.30
CA GLN A 261 2.10 17.53 -17.43
C GLN A 261 3.17 18.56 -17.04
N GLU A 262 2.86 19.39 -16.05
CA GLU A 262 3.70 20.51 -15.63
C GLU A 262 5.06 20.00 -15.14
N VAL A 263 5.11 18.87 -14.41
CA VAL A 263 6.37 18.24 -13.96
C VAL A 263 7.29 17.92 -15.13
N ARG A 264 6.76 17.31 -16.19
CA ARG A 264 7.56 16.94 -17.37
C ARG A 264 8.17 18.19 -18.01
N THR A 265 7.36 19.22 -18.24
CA THR A 265 7.82 20.48 -18.85
C THR A 265 8.83 21.20 -17.94
N MET A 266 8.56 21.25 -16.64
CA MET A 266 9.42 21.82 -15.60
C MET A 266 10.82 21.22 -15.60
N LEU A 267 10.93 19.89 -15.60
CA LEU A 267 12.23 19.21 -15.62
C LEU A 267 13.01 19.52 -16.91
N LEU A 268 12.34 19.55 -18.07
CA LEU A 268 12.97 19.89 -19.35
C LEU A 268 13.50 21.33 -19.36
N ASP A 269 12.72 22.28 -18.83
CA ASP A 269 13.12 23.69 -18.75
C ASP A 269 14.28 23.90 -17.78
N LEU A 270 14.27 23.23 -16.62
CA LEU A 270 15.36 23.28 -15.65
C LEU A 270 16.66 22.71 -16.24
N ILE A 271 16.60 21.56 -16.92
CA ILE A 271 17.75 20.99 -17.62
C ILE A 271 18.28 21.98 -18.66
N ASN A 272 17.40 22.67 -19.39
CA ASN A 272 17.80 23.68 -20.36
C ASN A 272 18.50 24.90 -19.74
N GLN A 273 18.31 25.20 -18.45
CA GLN A 273 18.98 26.30 -17.75
C GLN A 273 20.37 25.93 -17.18
N ALA A 274 20.69 24.63 -17.05
CA ALA A 274 21.88 24.17 -16.31
C ALA A 274 23.20 24.58 -16.97
N GLU A 275 24.13 25.18 -16.24
CA GLU A 275 25.39 25.68 -16.81
C GLU A 275 26.63 24.95 -16.31
N SER A 276 26.62 24.47 -15.08
CA SER A 276 27.80 23.95 -14.37
C SER A 276 27.62 22.54 -13.83
N PHE A 277 26.56 22.26 -13.07
CA PHE A 277 26.39 20.97 -12.42
C PHE A 277 24.91 20.61 -12.23
N ILE A 278 24.51 19.39 -12.60
CA ILE A 278 23.21 18.81 -12.24
C ILE A 278 23.45 17.60 -11.34
N TYR A 279 22.82 17.61 -10.18
CA TYR A 279 22.70 16.44 -9.32
C TYR A 279 21.28 15.89 -9.39
N ILE A 280 21.12 14.57 -9.53
CA ILE A 280 19.80 13.93 -9.54
C ILE A 280 19.83 12.70 -8.64
N GLU A 281 18.84 12.59 -7.75
CA GLU A 281 18.46 11.32 -7.15
C GLU A 281 17.10 10.92 -7.67
N ASN A 282 17.00 9.73 -8.25
CA ASN A 282 15.70 9.23 -8.64
C ASN A 282 15.63 7.71 -8.61
N GLN A 283 14.56 7.20 -8.00
CA GLN A 283 14.28 5.77 -7.93
C GLN A 283 14.24 5.12 -9.32
N PHE A 284 13.63 5.78 -10.30
CA PHE A 284 13.52 5.28 -11.67
C PHE A 284 14.13 6.27 -12.67
N THR A 285 14.90 5.74 -13.61
CA THR A 285 15.50 6.50 -14.72
C THR A 285 15.18 5.79 -16.02
N THR A 286 13.92 5.89 -16.46
CA THR A 286 13.36 5.14 -17.60
C THR A 286 12.77 6.04 -18.69
N ARG A 287 12.50 7.32 -18.40
CA ARG A 287 11.97 8.29 -19.38
C ARG A 287 13.07 8.77 -20.33
N GLN A 288 13.08 8.24 -21.55
CA GLN A 288 14.09 8.55 -22.57
C GLN A 288 14.21 10.04 -22.89
N GLU A 289 13.10 10.77 -22.95
CA GLU A 289 13.08 12.20 -23.24
C GLU A 289 13.91 13.04 -22.26
N ILE A 290 13.93 12.67 -20.97
CA ILE A 290 14.76 13.35 -19.97
C ILE A 290 16.24 13.05 -20.22
N ALA A 291 16.60 11.81 -20.59
CA ALA A 291 17.96 11.46 -20.99
C ALA A 291 18.41 12.23 -22.24
N GLU A 292 17.52 12.40 -23.22
CA GLU A 292 17.78 13.19 -24.43
C GLU A 292 18.02 14.66 -24.11
N ALA A 293 17.20 15.25 -23.23
CA ALA A 293 17.36 16.63 -22.79
C ALA A 293 18.70 16.85 -22.05
N LEU A 294 19.05 15.96 -21.12
CA LEU A 294 20.34 15.99 -20.41
C LEU A 294 21.51 15.88 -21.39
N ASN A 295 21.47 14.90 -22.30
CA ASN A 295 22.52 14.69 -23.30
C ASN A 295 22.66 15.91 -24.23
N LYS A 296 21.54 16.48 -24.69
CA LYS A 296 21.52 17.69 -25.52
C LYS A 296 22.15 18.87 -24.78
N ARG A 297 21.81 19.07 -23.51
CA ARG A 297 22.39 20.16 -22.70
C ARG A 297 23.88 19.96 -22.44
N LEU A 298 24.32 18.74 -22.09
CA LEU A 298 25.73 18.39 -21.91
C LEU A 298 26.58 18.66 -23.15
N LYS A 299 26.02 18.46 -24.36
CA LYS A 299 26.66 18.81 -25.63
C LYS A 299 26.72 20.32 -25.87
N ALA A 300 25.66 21.04 -25.51
CA ALA A 300 25.58 22.49 -25.69
C ALA A 300 26.46 23.26 -24.69
N CYS A 301 26.68 22.72 -23.49
CA CYS A 301 27.43 23.35 -22.41
C CYS A 301 28.65 22.51 -22.02
N PRO A 302 29.85 22.81 -22.55
CA PRO A 302 31.07 22.02 -22.30
C PRO A 302 31.50 21.93 -20.83
N ASN A 303 31.15 22.93 -20.01
CA ASN A 303 31.48 22.96 -18.58
C ASN A 303 30.46 22.22 -17.70
N LEU A 304 29.32 21.80 -18.28
CA LEU A 304 28.27 21.13 -17.54
C LEU A 304 28.70 19.71 -17.16
N HIS A 305 28.44 19.36 -15.91
CA HIS A 305 28.63 18.03 -15.35
C HIS A 305 27.32 17.50 -14.79
N VAL A 306 27.11 16.20 -14.83
CA VAL A 306 25.88 15.57 -14.35
C VAL A 306 26.21 14.30 -13.59
N ILE A 307 25.62 14.13 -12.40
CA ILE A 307 25.67 12.87 -11.67
C ILE A 307 24.26 12.46 -11.24
N LEU A 308 23.92 11.21 -11.51
CA LEU A 308 22.64 10.61 -11.15
C LEU A 308 22.88 9.47 -10.17
N VAL A 309 22.10 9.41 -9.10
CA VAL A 309 22.07 8.33 -8.12
C VAL A 309 20.69 7.67 -8.19
N SER A 310 20.65 6.38 -8.51
CA SER A 310 19.43 5.61 -8.72
C SER A 310 19.42 4.33 -7.87
N SER A 311 18.25 3.71 -7.74
CA SER A 311 18.09 2.49 -6.95
C SER A 311 18.83 1.32 -7.60
N TYR A 312 19.57 0.52 -6.84
CA TYR A 312 20.26 -0.67 -7.39
C TYR A 312 19.26 -1.69 -7.97
N GLU A 313 18.24 -2.08 -7.20
CA GLU A 313 17.19 -3.03 -7.61
C GLU A 313 15.78 -2.53 -7.17
N PRO A 314 14.75 -2.65 -8.03
CA PRO A 314 13.36 -2.49 -7.61
C PRO A 314 12.84 -3.78 -6.95
N LYS A 315 11.68 -3.72 -6.28
CA LYS A 315 11.07 -4.93 -5.68
C LYS A 315 10.34 -5.75 -6.75
N GLY A 316 10.58 -7.07 -6.81
CA GLY A 316 9.74 -8.03 -7.55
C GLY A 316 10.32 -8.48 -8.91
N LYS A 317 10.35 -9.80 -9.15
CA LYS A 317 11.08 -10.41 -10.29
C LYS A 317 10.70 -9.89 -11.68
N PHE A 318 9.42 -9.65 -11.93
CA PHE A 318 8.95 -9.18 -13.24
C PHE A 318 9.17 -7.68 -13.45
N GLU A 319 9.05 -6.88 -12.38
CA GLU A 319 9.31 -5.43 -12.41
C GLU A 319 10.81 -5.14 -12.59
N CYS A 320 11.69 -5.99 -12.04
CA CYS A 320 13.15 -5.86 -12.20
C CYS A 320 13.61 -5.91 -13.66
N GLU A 321 13.07 -6.83 -14.47
CA GLU A 321 13.56 -7.00 -15.84
C GLU A 321 13.17 -5.84 -16.76
N ALA A 322 11.93 -5.34 -16.63
CA ALA A 322 11.48 -4.16 -17.36
C ALA A 322 12.22 -2.88 -16.91
N PHE A 323 12.52 -2.79 -15.62
CA PHE A 323 13.32 -1.70 -15.05
C PHE A 323 14.72 -1.65 -15.63
N TRP A 324 15.48 -2.76 -15.54
CA TRP A 324 16.86 -2.82 -16.03
C TRP A 324 16.92 -2.54 -17.53
N ALA A 325 16.03 -3.15 -18.33
CA ALA A 325 15.99 -2.91 -19.77
C ALA A 325 15.76 -1.42 -20.10
N SER A 326 14.83 -0.76 -19.42
CA SER A 326 14.52 0.65 -19.66
C SER A 326 15.67 1.57 -19.19
N ARG A 327 16.37 1.21 -18.10
CA ARG A 327 17.51 1.98 -17.61
C ARG A 327 18.76 1.82 -18.48
N ILE A 328 18.98 0.65 -19.10
CA ILE A 328 20.02 0.47 -20.12
C ILE A 328 19.82 1.45 -21.28
N GLU A 329 18.58 1.54 -21.80
CA GLU A 329 18.25 2.49 -22.88
C GLU A 329 18.45 3.95 -22.42
N PHE A 330 17.98 4.29 -21.23
CA PHE A 330 18.17 5.63 -20.64
C PHE A 330 19.66 5.99 -20.54
N LYS A 331 20.49 5.11 -19.97
CA LYS A 331 21.94 5.32 -19.81
C LYS A 331 22.62 5.47 -21.17
N ALA A 332 22.27 4.61 -22.13
CA ALA A 332 22.84 4.64 -23.47
C ALA A 332 22.55 5.97 -24.20
N ILE A 333 21.34 6.53 -24.05
CA ILE A 333 20.99 7.85 -24.59
C ILE A 333 21.77 8.96 -23.86
N LEU A 334 21.75 8.93 -22.53
CA LEU A 334 22.34 9.93 -21.67
C LEU A 334 23.84 10.14 -21.94
N GLU A 335 24.58 9.04 -22.05
CA GLU A 335 26.05 9.07 -22.16
C GLU A 335 26.55 9.17 -23.62
N LYS A 336 25.65 9.09 -24.61
CA LYS A 336 26.01 9.05 -26.03
C LYS A 336 26.83 10.25 -26.48
N GLY A 337 28.13 10.01 -26.70
CA GLY A 337 29.09 11.00 -27.20
C GLY A 337 29.48 12.07 -26.17
N ILE A 338 29.33 11.78 -24.87
CA ILE A 338 29.79 12.64 -23.78
C ILE A 338 31.05 12.02 -23.17
N ASP A 339 32.00 12.85 -22.71
CA ASP A 339 33.14 12.37 -21.93
C ASP A 339 32.63 11.70 -20.65
N PRO A 340 32.99 10.42 -20.38
CA PRO A 340 32.64 9.76 -19.13
C PRO A 340 32.98 10.59 -17.89
N LYS A 341 34.03 11.39 -17.87
CA LYS A 341 34.38 12.22 -16.69
C LYS A 341 33.35 13.31 -16.36
N ARG A 342 32.40 13.57 -17.27
CA ARG A 342 31.36 14.60 -17.13
C ARG A 342 29.99 14.05 -16.77
N ILE A 343 29.77 12.74 -16.90
CA ILE A 343 28.48 12.10 -16.68
C ILE A 343 28.63 10.72 -16.06
N ARG A 344 27.87 10.45 -14.99
CA ARG A 344 27.75 9.12 -14.38
C ARG A 344 26.31 8.85 -13.94
N LEU A 345 25.79 7.67 -14.30
CA LEU A 345 24.63 7.07 -13.66
C LEU A 345 25.10 6.03 -12.64
N THR A 346 24.74 6.22 -11.38
CA THR A 346 25.31 5.49 -10.23
C THR A 346 24.23 4.97 -9.29
N TYR A 347 24.62 4.11 -8.35
CA TYR A 347 23.86 3.74 -7.16
C TYR A 347 24.78 3.80 -5.94
N SER A 348 24.22 3.93 -4.73
CA SER A 348 25.00 3.96 -3.49
C SER A 348 25.09 2.57 -2.86
N SER A 349 26.30 2.16 -2.50
CA SER A 349 26.60 0.81 -2.02
C SER A 349 27.69 0.83 -0.95
N ILE A 350 27.73 -0.21 -0.12
CA ILE A 350 28.71 -0.36 0.96
C ILE A 350 29.17 -1.81 1.05
N GLU A 351 30.46 -2.01 1.33
CA GLU A 351 31.01 -3.27 1.82
C GLU A 351 31.67 -3.01 3.17
N ASP A 352 31.03 -3.41 4.26
CA ASP A 352 31.52 -3.06 5.60
C ASP A 352 32.83 -3.78 5.98
N MET A 353 33.37 -3.45 7.15
CA MET A 353 34.61 -4.06 7.69
C MET A 353 34.53 -5.60 7.84
N LYS A 354 33.32 -6.19 7.84
CA LYS A 354 33.09 -7.64 7.94
C LYS A 354 32.87 -8.28 6.56
N GLY A 355 33.03 -7.52 5.46
CA GLY A 355 32.81 -7.97 4.09
C GLY A 355 31.33 -8.12 3.73
N ARG A 356 30.40 -7.59 4.53
CA ARG A 356 28.97 -7.63 4.22
C ARG A 356 28.63 -6.51 3.24
N LYS A 357 27.87 -6.83 2.20
CA LYS A 357 27.43 -5.87 1.18
C LYS A 357 26.00 -5.43 1.41
N ALA A 358 25.75 -4.14 1.24
CA ALA A 358 24.41 -3.60 1.12
C ALA A 358 24.35 -2.54 0.02
N TYR A 359 23.15 -2.38 -0.53
CA TYR A 359 22.82 -1.38 -1.53
C TYR A 359 21.75 -0.48 -0.94
N LYS A 360 22.01 0.82 -0.93
CA LYS A 360 21.04 1.81 -0.47
C LYS A 360 19.95 1.92 -1.53
N ARG A 361 18.71 1.58 -1.17
CA ARG A 361 17.56 1.70 -2.07
C ARG A 361 17.15 3.17 -2.16
N ILE A 362 17.48 3.80 -3.28
CA ILE A 362 17.13 5.20 -3.54
C ILE A 362 15.64 5.28 -3.89
N HIS A 363 14.87 5.94 -3.03
CA HIS A 363 13.45 6.24 -3.22
C HIS A 363 13.21 7.75 -3.38
N SER A 364 14.21 8.60 -3.17
CA SER A 364 14.12 10.04 -3.40
C SER A 364 13.83 10.41 -4.85
N LYS A 365 13.32 11.64 -5.02
CA LYS A 365 13.08 12.32 -6.29
C LYS A 365 13.56 13.76 -6.15
N VAL A 366 14.88 13.92 -6.22
CA VAL A 366 15.58 15.17 -5.96
C VAL A 366 16.38 15.57 -7.19
N MET A 367 16.39 16.86 -7.51
CA MET A 367 17.29 17.42 -8.52
C MET A 367 17.84 18.75 -8.02
N THR A 368 19.14 19.00 -8.19
CA THR A 368 19.68 20.36 -8.12
C THR A 368 20.25 20.77 -9.46
N VAL A 369 20.02 22.02 -9.83
CA VAL A 369 20.56 22.64 -11.04
C VAL A 369 21.39 23.83 -10.62
N ASP A 370 22.70 23.69 -10.79
CA ASP A 370 23.71 24.64 -10.31
C ASP A 370 23.50 24.95 -8.82
N ASP A 371 23.49 26.23 -8.47
CA ASP A 371 23.01 26.75 -7.18
C ASP A 371 21.67 27.48 -7.32
N LYS A 372 20.99 27.31 -8.45
CA LYS A 372 19.83 28.11 -8.85
C LYS A 372 18.51 27.45 -8.46
N TYR A 373 18.43 26.12 -8.54
CA TYR A 373 17.19 25.39 -8.30
C TYR A 373 17.41 24.10 -7.53
N LEU A 374 16.50 23.81 -6.59
CA LEU A 374 16.37 22.53 -5.90
C LEU A 374 14.95 22.02 -6.09
N VAL A 375 14.80 20.82 -6.65
CA VAL A 375 13.53 20.13 -6.84
C VAL A 375 13.44 19.02 -5.80
N ILE A 376 12.34 18.97 -5.05
CA ILE A 376 11.97 17.85 -4.17
C ILE A 376 10.50 17.52 -4.46
N GLY A 377 10.21 16.27 -4.75
CA GLY A 377 8.86 15.89 -5.17
C GLY A 377 8.56 14.41 -5.06
N SER A 378 7.46 14.00 -5.68
CA SER A 378 7.03 12.60 -5.75
C SER A 378 7.34 11.95 -7.10
N SER A 379 7.71 12.75 -8.12
CA SER A 379 7.80 12.29 -9.51
C SER A 379 9.07 11.49 -9.84
N ASN A 380 8.88 10.27 -10.34
CA ASN A 380 10.00 9.51 -10.87
C ASN A 380 10.37 9.97 -12.29
N LEU A 381 11.61 9.75 -12.73
CA LEU A 381 11.97 9.92 -14.15
C LEU A 381 11.48 8.73 -14.98
N SER A 382 10.17 8.46 -14.91
CA SER A 382 9.49 7.35 -15.56
C SER A 382 8.36 7.85 -16.44
N ASN A 383 7.87 6.99 -17.33
CA ASN A 383 6.74 7.32 -18.18
C ASN A 383 5.48 7.63 -17.36
N ARG A 384 5.18 6.76 -16.40
CA ARG A 384 3.97 6.86 -15.57
C ARG A 384 3.95 8.14 -14.73
N SER A 385 5.04 8.51 -14.06
CA SER A 385 5.10 9.76 -13.26
C SER A 385 4.98 11.03 -14.10
N MET A 386 5.31 10.97 -15.41
CA MET A 386 5.26 12.13 -16.29
C MET A 386 3.88 12.32 -16.97
N THR A 387 3.01 11.30 -16.95
CA THR A 387 1.73 11.35 -17.69
C THR A 387 0.52 10.77 -16.96
N LEU A 388 0.68 9.72 -16.14
CA LEU A 388 -0.42 8.86 -15.72
C LEU A 388 -0.62 8.80 -14.19
N ASP A 389 0.45 8.83 -13.41
CA ASP A 389 0.37 9.01 -11.95
C ASP A 389 0.03 10.47 -11.64
N THR A 390 -0.75 10.72 -10.57
CA THR A 390 -0.78 12.08 -10.04
C THR A 390 0.49 12.32 -9.21
N GLU A 391 1.23 13.37 -9.54
CA GLU A 391 2.49 13.73 -8.90
C GLU A 391 2.47 15.20 -8.46
N ILE A 392 3.37 15.56 -7.55
CA ILE A 392 3.63 16.96 -7.17
C ILE A 392 5.11 17.13 -6.86
N ASP A 393 5.71 18.13 -7.48
CA ASP A 393 7.10 18.50 -7.26
C ASP A 393 7.17 19.98 -6.89
N VAL A 394 8.07 20.32 -5.97
CA VAL A 394 8.34 21.69 -5.56
C VAL A 394 9.74 22.09 -6.00
N VAL A 395 9.82 23.23 -6.66
CA VAL A 395 11.10 23.85 -7.03
C VAL A 395 11.36 25.04 -6.12
N LEU A 396 12.46 24.99 -5.37
CA LEU A 396 12.96 26.10 -4.56
C LEU A 396 14.01 26.89 -5.34
N HIS A 397 13.94 28.22 -5.27
CA HIS A 397 14.81 29.11 -6.03
C HIS A 397 15.99 29.59 -5.17
N GLY A 398 17.17 29.67 -5.77
CA GLY A 398 18.31 30.44 -5.29
C GLY A 398 18.10 31.95 -5.44
N ASN A 399 16.95 32.47 -5.01
CA ASN A 399 16.55 33.88 -5.17
C ASN A 399 17.34 34.86 -4.28
N SER A 400 18.15 34.34 -3.36
CA SER A 400 19.08 35.10 -2.51
C SER A 400 20.40 34.34 -2.39
N GLU A 401 21.48 35.02 -2.01
CA GLU A 401 22.77 34.36 -1.80
C GLU A 401 22.67 33.27 -0.72
N HIS A 402 21.93 33.53 0.37
CA HIS A 402 21.66 32.52 1.40
C HIS A 402 21.01 31.27 0.79
N ASN A 403 19.92 31.44 0.02
CA ASN A 403 19.21 30.30 -0.57
C ASN A 403 20.05 29.55 -1.61
N ARG A 404 20.92 30.23 -2.37
CA ARG A 404 21.89 29.57 -3.26
C ARG A 404 22.87 28.70 -2.47
N GLN A 405 23.40 29.21 -1.36
CA GLN A 405 24.28 28.44 -0.48
C GLN A 405 23.56 27.24 0.15
N GLN A 406 22.28 27.38 0.53
CA GLN A 406 21.49 26.25 1.04
C GLN A 406 21.22 25.18 -0.03
N ILE A 407 20.97 25.56 -1.30
CA ILE A 407 20.85 24.59 -2.39
C ILE A 407 22.16 23.79 -2.55
N LEU A 408 23.31 24.47 -2.52
CA LEU A 408 24.61 23.81 -2.56
C LEU A 408 24.86 22.93 -1.33
N HIS A 409 24.44 23.38 -0.15
CA HIS A 409 24.53 22.63 1.10
C HIS A 409 23.76 21.31 1.00
N VAL A 410 22.48 21.36 0.60
CA VAL A 410 21.64 20.17 0.42
C VAL A 410 22.25 19.19 -0.58
N ARG A 411 22.72 19.67 -1.74
CA ARG A 411 23.41 18.83 -2.73
C ARG A 411 24.64 18.15 -2.14
N ASN A 412 25.47 18.91 -1.43
CA ASN A 412 26.71 18.42 -0.86
C ASN A 412 26.45 17.42 0.27
N ASP A 413 25.42 17.64 1.10
CA ASP A 413 25.06 16.75 2.20
C ASP A 413 24.52 15.40 1.70
N LEU A 414 23.65 15.43 0.71
CA LEU A 414 23.15 14.21 0.06
C LEU A 414 24.29 13.40 -0.59
N LEU A 415 25.18 14.07 -1.34
CA LEU A 415 26.35 13.41 -1.93
C LEU A 415 27.35 12.91 -0.88
N ALA A 416 27.52 13.64 0.25
CA ALA A 416 28.34 13.18 1.37
C ALA A 416 27.81 11.86 1.93
N GLU A 417 26.49 11.77 2.13
CA GLU A 417 25.82 10.56 2.61
C GLU A 417 25.99 9.37 1.65
N HIS A 418 25.88 9.59 0.34
CA HIS A 418 26.06 8.53 -0.66
C HIS A 418 27.51 8.10 -0.88
N THR A 419 28.47 8.95 -0.52
CA THR A 419 29.92 8.70 -0.66
C THR A 419 30.61 8.40 0.67
N GLY A 420 29.85 8.38 1.79
CA GLY A 420 30.37 8.20 3.14
C GLY A 420 31.34 9.30 3.59
N ARG A 421 31.46 10.39 2.83
CA ARG A 421 32.38 11.51 3.09
C ARG A 421 31.80 12.43 4.14
N LYS A 422 32.65 13.26 4.74
CA LYS A 422 32.17 14.36 5.57
C LYS A 422 31.71 15.50 4.67
N LEU A 423 30.67 16.21 5.11
CA LEU A 423 30.13 17.36 4.40
C LEU A 423 31.18 18.47 4.15
N GLU A 424 32.07 18.70 5.11
CA GLU A 424 33.14 19.71 5.01
C GLU A 424 34.14 19.45 3.86
N ASP A 425 34.27 18.19 3.43
CA ASP A 425 35.20 17.78 2.37
C ASP A 425 34.57 17.91 0.97
N MET A 426 33.25 18.07 0.87
CA MET A 426 32.52 18.04 -0.39
C MET A 426 32.81 19.23 -1.31
N PRO A 427 32.86 20.50 -0.84
CA PRO A 427 33.07 21.65 -1.73
C PRO A 427 34.33 21.53 -2.60
N ALA A 428 35.43 21.03 -2.03
CA ALA A 428 36.70 20.88 -2.74
C ALA A 428 36.64 19.94 -3.95
N LEU A 429 35.70 18.99 -3.98
CA LEU A 429 35.49 18.10 -5.13
C LEU A 429 34.90 18.85 -6.33
N PHE A 430 34.13 19.92 -6.07
CA PHE A 430 33.48 20.76 -7.10
C PHE A 430 34.40 21.83 -7.69
N ASP A 431 35.54 22.09 -7.07
CA ASP A 431 36.56 23.04 -7.56
C ASP A 431 37.52 22.39 -8.59
N THR A 432 37.31 21.12 -8.93
CA THR A 432 38.12 20.39 -9.92
C THR A 432 37.57 20.56 -11.35
N ASP A 433 38.39 20.31 -12.36
CA ASP A 433 37.94 20.33 -13.77
C ASP A 433 36.88 19.24 -14.07
N TYR A 434 36.85 18.17 -13.28
CA TYR A 434 35.97 17.01 -13.46
C TYR A 434 35.36 16.55 -12.13
N PRO A 435 34.40 17.30 -11.57
CA PRO A 435 33.81 17.00 -10.26
C PRO A 435 33.12 15.64 -10.17
N VAL A 436 32.53 15.18 -11.29
CA VAL A 436 31.92 13.84 -11.36
C VAL A 436 32.98 12.75 -11.23
N ASP A 437 34.13 12.91 -11.89
CA ASP A 437 35.26 11.99 -11.77
C ASP A 437 35.87 12.03 -10.36
N ALA A 438 35.97 13.22 -9.76
CA ALA A 438 36.44 13.39 -8.38
C ALA A 438 35.56 12.68 -7.34
N LEU A 439 34.22 12.69 -7.52
CA LEU A 439 33.27 11.95 -6.69
C LEU A 439 33.43 10.42 -6.81
N MET A 440 33.79 9.93 -8.00
CA MET A 440 34.02 8.51 -8.25
C MET A 440 35.39 8.02 -7.76
N GLN A 441 36.33 8.94 -7.52
CA GLN A 441 37.68 8.65 -7.04
C GLN A 441 37.79 8.83 -5.52
N GLY A 442 38.86 8.29 -4.92
CA GLY A 442 39.16 8.48 -3.49
C GLY A 442 38.06 7.99 -2.54
N GLN A 443 37.32 6.96 -2.96
CA GLN A 443 36.21 6.38 -2.22
C GLN A 443 36.69 5.73 -0.91
N ILE A 444 35.90 5.89 0.14
CA ILE A 444 36.30 5.47 1.48
C ILE A 444 36.18 3.94 1.59
N ALA A 445 37.26 3.30 2.04
CA ALA A 445 37.22 1.88 2.35
C ALA A 445 36.20 1.63 3.47
N HIS A 446 35.28 0.68 3.25
CA HIS A 446 34.24 0.31 4.19
C HIS A 446 33.21 1.39 4.55
N GLY A 447 33.15 2.46 3.77
CA GLY A 447 32.06 3.44 3.78
C GLY A 447 31.08 3.23 2.63
N TYR A 448 30.03 4.05 2.59
CA TYR A 448 29.20 4.16 1.40
C TYR A 448 30.00 4.75 0.25
N VAL A 449 29.76 4.26 -0.96
CA VAL A 449 30.43 4.71 -2.18
C VAL A 449 29.44 4.73 -3.35
N LEU A 450 29.72 5.57 -4.34
CA LEU A 450 28.98 5.57 -5.60
C LEU A 450 29.54 4.52 -6.54
N THR A 451 28.69 3.60 -6.99
CA THR A 451 29.04 2.59 -7.98
C THR A 451 28.29 2.85 -9.28
N GLU A 452 28.99 2.76 -10.41
CA GLU A 452 28.37 2.93 -11.72
C GLU A 452 27.37 1.79 -12.00
N VAL A 453 26.19 2.17 -12.50
CA VAL A 453 25.14 1.25 -12.94
C VAL A 453 25.65 0.43 -14.13
N ARG A 454 25.52 -0.90 -14.03
CA ARG A 454 25.91 -1.88 -15.06
C ARG A 454 24.85 -2.96 -15.18
N ASP A 455 23.69 -2.56 -15.70
CA ASP A 455 22.50 -3.42 -15.78
C ASP A 455 22.61 -4.51 -16.84
N GLU A 456 23.53 -4.36 -17.79
CA GLU A 456 23.81 -5.35 -18.84
C GLU A 456 24.28 -6.69 -18.25
N VAL A 457 24.72 -6.70 -16.98
CA VAL A 457 25.07 -7.91 -16.23
C VAL A 457 23.82 -8.75 -15.89
N PHE A 458 22.67 -8.11 -15.71
CA PHE A 458 21.41 -8.78 -15.34
C PHE A 458 20.55 -9.13 -16.56
N THR A 459 20.59 -8.32 -17.62
CA THR A 459 19.86 -8.58 -18.86
C THR A 459 20.63 -8.13 -20.09
N ASN A 460 20.66 -8.99 -21.11
CA ASN A 460 21.20 -8.70 -22.44
C ASN A 460 20.09 -8.34 -23.45
N HIS A 461 18.83 -8.28 -23.00
CA HIS A 461 17.68 -8.09 -23.86
C HIS A 461 17.01 -6.75 -23.56
N SER A 462 16.85 -5.88 -24.58
CA SER A 462 15.76 -4.92 -24.58
C SER A 462 14.47 -5.76 -24.69
N VAL A 463 13.88 -6.13 -23.54
CA VAL A 463 12.70 -6.99 -23.54
C VAL A 463 11.57 -6.29 -24.32
N LYS A 464 10.90 -7.05 -25.20
CA LYS A 464 9.76 -6.61 -26.03
C LYS A 464 8.85 -5.64 -25.26
N ASN A 465 8.45 -4.56 -25.94
CA ASN A 465 7.57 -3.46 -25.51
C ASN A 465 6.41 -3.82 -24.56
N VAL A 466 5.91 -5.06 -24.59
CA VAL A 466 4.74 -5.54 -23.83
C VAL A 466 4.94 -5.46 -22.31
N PHE A 467 6.11 -5.83 -21.77
CA PHE A 467 6.31 -5.77 -20.31
C PHE A 467 6.57 -4.34 -19.82
N ARG A 468 7.25 -3.53 -20.63
CA ARG A 468 7.42 -2.09 -20.39
C ARG A 468 6.08 -1.38 -20.37
N SER A 469 5.21 -1.63 -21.35
CA SER A 469 3.88 -1.00 -21.43
C SER A 469 2.94 -1.39 -20.29
N LEU A 470 3.21 -2.48 -19.57
CA LEU A 470 2.43 -2.89 -18.40
C LEU A 470 3.00 -2.35 -17.07
N SER A 471 4.32 -2.16 -16.97
CA SER A 471 5.01 -1.75 -15.74
C SER A 471 5.18 -0.23 -15.62
N ASP A 472 5.48 0.44 -16.74
CA ASP A 472 5.65 1.90 -16.84
C ASP A 472 4.86 2.45 -18.04
N PRO A 473 3.51 2.32 -18.02
CA PRO A 473 2.64 2.81 -19.10
C PRO A 473 2.68 4.34 -19.23
N GLU A 474 2.67 4.84 -20.47
CA GLU A 474 2.47 6.28 -20.78
C GLU A 474 0.98 6.63 -20.87
N GLU A 475 0.15 5.66 -21.25
CA GLU A 475 -1.30 5.79 -21.45
C GLU A 475 -2.06 4.81 -20.55
N PRO A 476 -3.32 5.09 -20.21
CA PRO A 476 -4.18 4.14 -19.49
C PRO A 476 -4.20 2.76 -20.15
N LEU A 477 -4.12 1.70 -19.35
CA LEU A 477 -4.08 0.32 -19.87
C LEU A 477 -5.36 -0.09 -20.61
N ILE A 478 -6.49 0.52 -20.26
CA ILE A 478 -7.79 0.28 -20.87
C ILE A 478 -8.50 1.62 -21.03
N SER A 479 -8.93 1.91 -22.26
CA SER A 479 -9.78 3.06 -22.58
C SER A 479 -11.09 2.57 -23.20
N LEU A 480 -12.22 3.08 -22.70
CA LEU A 480 -13.56 2.74 -23.15
C LEU A 480 -14.07 3.80 -24.14
N PRO A 481 -14.63 3.41 -25.29
CA PRO A 481 -15.21 4.36 -26.23
C PRO A 481 -16.48 5.00 -25.64
N THR A 482 -16.60 6.32 -25.78
CA THR A 482 -17.83 7.08 -25.46
C THR A 482 -18.68 7.30 -26.69
N LEU A 483 -19.96 7.65 -26.48
CA LEU A 483 -20.93 7.93 -27.54
C LEU A 483 -20.52 9.13 -28.42
N ASP A 484 -19.73 10.06 -27.87
CA ASP A 484 -19.23 11.26 -28.58
C ASP A 484 -17.90 11.02 -29.30
N GLY A 485 -17.41 9.77 -29.33
CA GLY A 485 -16.16 9.38 -30.00
C GLY A 485 -14.89 9.61 -29.18
N ALA A 486 -14.97 10.22 -27.99
CA ALA A 486 -13.87 10.31 -27.04
C ALA A 486 -13.62 8.94 -26.36
N ALA A 487 -12.39 8.65 -25.97
CA ALA A 487 -12.07 7.46 -25.19
C ALA A 487 -11.86 7.85 -23.72
N LEU A 488 -12.70 7.35 -22.81
CA LEU A 488 -12.54 7.58 -21.37
C LEU A 488 -11.70 6.45 -20.78
N PRO A 489 -10.65 6.76 -19.98
CA PRO A 489 -9.89 5.72 -19.30
C PRO A 489 -10.78 4.93 -18.34
N ALA A 490 -10.65 3.60 -18.37
CA ALA A 490 -11.26 2.76 -17.37
C ALA A 490 -10.55 2.96 -16.02
N ARG A 491 -11.32 3.06 -14.94
CA ARG A 491 -10.79 3.08 -13.57
C ARG A 491 -10.37 1.68 -13.13
N ASN A 492 -9.53 1.60 -12.10
CA ASN A 492 -9.23 0.32 -11.46
C ASN A 492 -10.53 -0.31 -10.89
N PRO A 493 -10.81 -1.60 -11.16
CA PRO A 493 -11.98 -2.25 -10.58
C PRO A 493 -11.81 -2.33 -9.06
N ARG A 494 -12.84 -1.90 -8.32
CA ARG A 494 -12.85 -2.01 -6.85
C ARG A 494 -12.58 -3.44 -6.41
N ARG A 495 -11.82 -3.59 -5.32
CA ARG A 495 -11.48 -4.91 -4.73
C ARG A 495 -12.69 -5.83 -4.57
N ARG A 496 -13.81 -5.29 -4.07
CA ARG A 496 -15.05 -6.04 -3.90
C ARG A 496 -15.55 -6.64 -5.21
N SER A 497 -15.51 -5.87 -6.30
CA SER A 497 -15.88 -6.32 -7.64
C SER A 497 -14.95 -7.42 -8.14
N ILE A 498 -13.64 -7.30 -7.91
CA ILE A 498 -12.67 -8.34 -8.29
C ILE A 498 -12.92 -9.63 -7.50
N MET A 499 -13.13 -9.54 -6.19
CA MET A 499 -13.43 -10.71 -5.35
C MET A 499 -14.74 -11.40 -5.78
N ILE A 500 -15.76 -10.62 -6.17
CA ILE A 500 -16.99 -11.15 -6.75
C ILE A 500 -16.71 -11.83 -8.08
N MET A 501 -15.96 -11.20 -8.99
CA MET A 501 -15.59 -11.77 -10.29
C MET A 501 -14.76 -13.06 -10.15
N LEU A 502 -13.77 -13.08 -9.26
CA LEU A 502 -13.00 -14.28 -8.93
C LEU A 502 -13.90 -15.37 -8.33
N GLY A 503 -14.83 -15.00 -7.44
CA GLY A 503 -15.82 -15.92 -6.90
C GLY A 503 -16.68 -16.53 -8.00
N ILE A 504 -17.20 -15.72 -8.92
CA ILE A 504 -17.98 -16.15 -10.09
C ILE A 504 -17.12 -17.04 -10.99
N ALA A 505 -15.87 -16.67 -11.28
CA ALA A 505 -14.96 -17.45 -12.11
C ALA A 505 -14.65 -18.81 -11.49
N VAL A 506 -14.37 -18.87 -10.19
CA VAL A 506 -14.16 -20.14 -9.47
C VAL A 506 -15.42 -21.01 -9.51
N ILE A 507 -16.60 -20.43 -9.30
CA ILE A 507 -17.87 -21.14 -9.43
C ILE A 507 -18.07 -21.66 -10.85
N ALA A 508 -17.78 -20.85 -11.87
CA ALA A 508 -17.90 -21.23 -13.27
C ALA A 508 -16.90 -22.33 -13.65
N ILE A 509 -15.65 -22.25 -13.19
CA ILE A 509 -14.63 -23.29 -13.40
C ILE A 509 -15.03 -24.58 -12.71
N LEU A 510 -15.46 -24.52 -11.45
CA LEU A 510 -15.94 -25.71 -10.72
C LEU A 510 -17.18 -26.32 -11.38
N GLY A 511 -18.12 -25.49 -11.81
CA GLY A 511 -19.31 -25.92 -12.57
C GLY A 511 -18.94 -26.55 -13.90
N GLY A 512 -18.01 -25.96 -14.65
CA GLY A 512 -17.48 -26.48 -15.91
C GLY A 512 -16.73 -27.80 -15.73
N LEU A 513 -15.90 -27.92 -14.70
CA LEU A 513 -15.19 -29.16 -14.34
C LEU A 513 -16.18 -30.25 -13.91
N MET A 514 -17.21 -29.92 -13.13
CA MET A 514 -18.26 -30.87 -12.75
C MET A 514 -19.06 -31.33 -13.97
N PHE A 515 -19.43 -30.41 -14.87
CA PHE A 515 -20.12 -30.75 -16.11
C PHE A 515 -19.25 -31.66 -16.98
N TRP A 516 -17.98 -31.30 -17.20
CA TRP A 516 -17.04 -32.12 -17.94
C TRP A 516 -16.83 -33.50 -17.31
N ALA A 517 -16.66 -33.58 -15.98
CA ALA A 517 -16.54 -34.83 -15.25
C ALA A 517 -17.80 -35.69 -15.38
N SER A 518 -19.00 -35.08 -15.37
CA SER A 518 -20.26 -35.80 -15.56
C SER A 518 -20.41 -36.43 -16.95
N GLN A 519 -19.76 -35.86 -17.97
CA GLN A 519 -19.75 -36.39 -19.33
C GLN A 519 -18.62 -37.42 -19.54
N SER A 520 -17.49 -37.23 -18.86
CA SER A 520 -16.26 -38.01 -19.11
C SER A 520 -16.13 -39.24 -18.21
N ILE A 521 -16.74 -39.21 -17.02
CA ILE A 521 -16.67 -40.28 -16.02
C ILE A 521 -18.07 -40.87 -15.88
N SER A 522 -18.26 -42.08 -16.38
CA SER A 522 -19.57 -42.74 -16.44
C SER A 522 -20.29 -42.80 -15.08
N TRP A 523 -19.56 -43.01 -13.99
CA TRP A 523 -20.09 -43.02 -12.62
C TRP A 523 -20.55 -41.65 -12.09
N LEU A 524 -20.07 -40.55 -12.68
CA LEU A 524 -20.46 -39.18 -12.31
C LEU A 524 -21.55 -38.59 -13.23
N SER A 525 -22.11 -39.40 -14.14
CA SER A 525 -23.24 -38.98 -14.97
C SER A 525 -24.48 -38.68 -14.12
N SER A 526 -25.32 -37.75 -14.58
CA SER A 526 -26.58 -37.40 -13.88
C SER A 526 -27.46 -38.62 -13.63
N GLU A 527 -27.48 -39.56 -14.57
CA GLU A 527 -28.22 -40.82 -14.47
C GLU A 527 -27.61 -41.75 -13.43
N SER A 528 -26.29 -41.98 -13.45
CA SER A 528 -25.61 -42.84 -12.46
C SER A 528 -25.62 -42.26 -11.06
N ILE A 529 -25.52 -40.93 -10.93
CA ILE A 529 -25.65 -40.22 -9.65
C ILE A 529 -27.09 -40.35 -9.14
N ASN A 530 -28.11 -40.09 -9.97
CA ASN A 530 -29.50 -40.28 -9.55
C ASN A 530 -29.80 -41.74 -9.18
N ASP A 531 -29.32 -42.70 -9.97
CA ASP A 531 -29.45 -44.14 -9.69
C ASP A 531 -28.76 -44.52 -8.38
N PHE A 532 -27.55 -44.02 -8.14
CA PHE A 532 -26.81 -44.25 -6.91
C PHE A 532 -27.54 -43.60 -5.72
N LEU A 533 -28.06 -42.39 -5.87
CA LEU A 533 -28.78 -41.67 -4.83
C LEU A 533 -30.14 -42.29 -4.51
N GLU A 534 -30.87 -42.77 -5.51
CA GLU A 534 -32.14 -43.50 -5.32
C GLU A 534 -31.91 -44.89 -4.72
N LYS A 535 -30.91 -45.64 -5.18
CA LYS A 535 -30.52 -46.93 -4.59
C LYS A 535 -29.92 -46.78 -3.19
N SER A 536 -29.27 -45.66 -2.90
CA SER A 536 -28.74 -45.36 -1.56
C SER A 536 -29.83 -44.86 -0.61
N ARG A 537 -30.92 -44.25 -1.12
CA ARG A 537 -32.06 -43.82 -0.32
C ARG A 537 -32.74 -45.04 0.31
N GLY A 538 -32.66 -45.16 1.64
CA GLY A 538 -33.28 -46.25 2.39
C GLY A 538 -32.41 -47.51 2.57
N THR A 539 -31.14 -47.48 2.15
CA THR A 539 -30.18 -48.56 2.46
C THR A 539 -29.25 -48.20 3.61
N TYR A 540 -28.69 -49.22 4.27
CA TYR A 540 -27.74 -49.04 5.38
C TYR A 540 -26.44 -48.30 4.98
N PHE A 541 -26.16 -48.15 3.67
CA PHE A 541 -24.96 -47.48 3.14
C PHE A 541 -25.11 -45.96 2.94
N ALA A 542 -26.31 -45.39 3.11
CA ALA A 542 -26.55 -43.95 2.97
C ALA A 542 -25.66 -43.12 3.89
N LEU A 543 -25.66 -43.45 5.18
CA LEU A 543 -24.90 -42.72 6.20
C LEU A 543 -23.39 -42.86 6.00
N PRO A 544 -22.79 -44.07 5.88
CA PRO A 544 -21.36 -44.23 5.60
C PRO A 544 -20.87 -43.43 4.38
N THR A 545 -21.67 -43.38 3.31
CA THR A 545 -21.34 -42.62 2.10
C THR A 545 -21.29 -41.12 2.37
N VAL A 546 -22.31 -40.57 3.04
CA VAL A 546 -22.33 -39.15 3.41
C VAL A 546 -21.14 -38.81 4.30
N LEU A 547 -20.86 -39.65 5.30
CA LEU A 547 -19.70 -39.48 6.18
C LEU A 547 -18.40 -39.40 5.36
N LEU A 548 -18.17 -40.35 4.44
CA LEU A 548 -16.99 -40.38 3.59
C LEU A 548 -16.85 -39.12 2.72
N VAL A 549 -17.95 -38.67 2.10
CA VAL A 549 -17.96 -37.45 1.26
C VAL A 549 -17.55 -36.21 2.06
N TYR A 550 -18.05 -36.05 3.29
CA TYR A 550 -17.64 -34.93 4.15
C TYR A 550 -16.18 -35.01 4.59
N VAL A 551 -15.66 -36.22 4.83
CA VAL A 551 -14.25 -36.41 5.18
C VAL A 551 -13.36 -36.05 4.00
N VAL A 552 -13.61 -36.63 2.82
CA VAL A 552 -12.86 -36.33 1.60
C VAL A 552 -12.97 -34.85 1.23
N GLY A 553 -14.18 -34.30 1.24
CA GLY A 553 -14.41 -32.88 0.99
C GLY A 553 -13.68 -31.98 2.00
N GLY A 554 -13.66 -32.35 3.28
CA GLY A 554 -12.91 -31.65 4.31
C GLY A 554 -11.40 -31.64 4.02
N ILE A 555 -10.82 -32.79 3.67
CA ILE A 555 -9.39 -32.91 3.34
C ILE A 555 -9.04 -32.07 2.11
N LEU A 556 -9.94 -32.01 1.12
CA LEU A 556 -9.78 -31.22 -0.10
C LEU A 556 -10.19 -29.74 0.05
N PHE A 557 -10.50 -29.28 1.26
CA PHE A 557 -10.98 -27.91 1.54
C PHE A 557 -12.25 -27.51 0.76
N PHE A 558 -13.06 -28.50 0.37
CA PHE A 558 -14.29 -28.29 -0.36
C PHE A 558 -15.33 -27.58 0.53
N PRO A 559 -16.10 -26.60 0.02
CA PRO A 559 -17.04 -25.84 0.82
C PRO A 559 -18.11 -26.70 1.48
N VAL A 560 -18.07 -26.78 2.82
CA VAL A 560 -19.02 -27.58 3.62
C VAL A 560 -20.48 -27.20 3.36
N THR A 561 -20.76 -25.92 3.08
CA THR A 561 -22.11 -25.44 2.77
C THR A 561 -22.69 -26.08 1.51
N VAL A 562 -21.86 -26.31 0.49
CA VAL A 562 -22.30 -26.96 -0.75
C VAL A 562 -22.63 -28.42 -0.48
N LEU A 563 -21.79 -29.13 0.27
CA LEU A 563 -22.06 -30.51 0.68
C LEU A 563 -23.34 -30.62 1.50
N SER A 564 -23.57 -29.68 2.42
CA SER A 564 -24.77 -29.66 3.25
C SER A 564 -26.04 -29.42 2.45
N LEU A 565 -26.02 -28.53 1.46
CA LEU A 565 -27.16 -28.31 0.57
C LEU A 565 -27.42 -29.52 -0.33
N ALA A 566 -26.37 -30.15 -0.86
CA ALA A 566 -26.50 -31.38 -1.66
C ALA A 566 -27.12 -32.51 -0.84
N VAL A 567 -26.60 -32.77 0.37
CA VAL A 567 -27.13 -33.81 1.26
C VAL A 567 -28.56 -33.47 1.72
N ALA A 568 -28.88 -32.20 1.96
CA ALA A 568 -30.26 -31.76 2.22
C ALA A 568 -31.19 -32.03 1.04
N ALA A 569 -30.78 -31.68 -0.18
CA ALA A 569 -31.53 -31.92 -1.40
C ALA A 569 -31.81 -33.41 -1.64
N ILE A 570 -30.87 -34.28 -1.27
CA ILE A 570 -30.96 -35.73 -1.42
C ILE A 570 -31.81 -36.38 -0.33
N PHE A 571 -31.57 -36.08 0.95
CA PHE A 571 -32.18 -36.79 2.08
C PHE A 571 -33.37 -36.05 2.70
N GLY A 572 -33.71 -34.89 2.15
CA GLY A 572 -34.84 -34.07 2.59
C GLY A 572 -34.52 -33.21 3.82
N PRO A 573 -35.50 -32.44 4.29
CA PRO A 573 -35.29 -31.36 5.26
C PRO A 573 -35.02 -31.85 6.69
N ILE A 574 -35.30 -33.12 7.00
CA ILE A 574 -35.06 -33.71 8.33
C ILE A 574 -33.77 -34.52 8.32
N TRP A 575 -33.68 -35.55 7.47
CA TRP A 575 -32.54 -36.47 7.46
C TRP A 575 -31.29 -35.87 6.83
N GLY A 576 -31.43 -34.93 5.90
CA GLY A 576 -30.31 -34.22 5.30
C GLY A 576 -29.47 -33.45 6.32
N PRO A 577 -30.07 -32.57 7.15
CA PRO A 577 -29.35 -31.92 8.25
C PRO A 577 -28.71 -32.89 9.23
N ILE A 578 -29.40 -33.97 9.60
CA ILE A 578 -28.86 -35.00 10.52
C ILE A 578 -27.61 -35.64 9.93
N TYR A 579 -27.68 -36.18 8.72
CA TYR A 579 -26.54 -36.82 8.06
C TYR A 579 -25.40 -35.83 7.78
N GLY A 580 -25.73 -34.60 7.38
CA GLY A 580 -24.75 -33.55 7.15
C GLY A 580 -24.01 -33.14 8.41
N ILE A 581 -24.68 -33.04 9.56
CA ILE A 581 -24.04 -32.74 10.85
C ILE A 581 -23.12 -33.88 11.25
N MET A 582 -23.57 -35.14 11.13
CA MET A 582 -22.74 -36.30 11.44
C MET A 582 -21.48 -36.34 10.56
N GLY A 583 -21.63 -36.08 9.25
CA GLY A 583 -20.51 -35.98 8.31
C GLY A 583 -19.56 -34.85 8.65
N ALA A 584 -20.07 -33.65 8.93
CA ALA A 584 -19.27 -32.51 9.31
C ALA A 584 -18.52 -32.73 10.64
N LEU A 585 -19.14 -33.36 11.63
CA LEU A 585 -18.48 -33.68 12.90
C LEU A 585 -17.36 -34.72 12.71
N LEU A 586 -17.60 -35.77 11.93
CA LEU A 586 -16.55 -36.76 11.63
C LEU A 586 -15.37 -36.13 10.88
N SER A 587 -15.66 -35.33 9.86
CA SER A 587 -14.66 -34.56 9.11
C SER A 587 -13.87 -33.61 10.02
N SER A 588 -14.57 -32.92 10.92
CA SER A 588 -13.95 -32.05 11.93
C SER A 588 -13.02 -32.82 12.87
N ALA A 589 -13.43 -34.00 13.34
CA ALA A 589 -12.63 -34.84 14.22
C ALA A 589 -11.35 -35.33 13.53
N ILE A 590 -11.45 -35.77 12.27
CA ILE A 590 -10.29 -36.24 11.50
C ILE A 590 -9.32 -35.10 11.23
N LEU A 591 -9.80 -33.94 10.76
CA LEU A 591 -8.94 -32.78 10.50
C LEU A 591 -8.33 -32.21 11.78
N PHE A 592 -9.05 -32.23 12.90
CA PHE A 592 -8.49 -31.91 14.22
C PHE A 592 -7.33 -32.86 14.56
N GLY A 593 -7.51 -34.16 14.34
CA GLY A 593 -6.45 -35.16 14.53
C GLY A 593 -5.24 -34.92 13.63
N ILE A 594 -5.45 -34.63 12.34
CA ILE A 594 -4.39 -34.29 11.39
C ILE A 594 -3.62 -33.04 11.85
N GLY A 595 -4.33 -32.02 12.31
CA GLY A 595 -3.72 -30.81 12.84
C GLY A 595 -2.85 -31.10 14.06
N LYS A 596 -3.38 -31.89 15.00
CA LYS A 596 -2.65 -32.33 16.20
C LYS A 596 -1.39 -33.12 15.86
N LEU A 597 -1.41 -33.95 14.82
CA LEU A 597 -0.24 -34.72 14.35
C LEU A 597 0.77 -33.85 13.60
N SER A 598 0.31 -32.83 12.87
CA SER A 598 1.17 -31.96 12.05
C SER A 598 1.95 -30.92 12.88
N GLY A 599 1.46 -30.60 14.09
CA GLY A 599 2.10 -29.67 15.01
C GLY A 599 2.11 -28.21 14.54
N ASN A 600 2.53 -27.31 15.42
CA ASN A 600 2.40 -25.87 15.24
C ASN A 600 3.29 -25.31 14.10
N ALA A 601 4.51 -25.85 13.94
CA ALA A 601 5.48 -25.37 12.94
C ALA A 601 5.06 -25.66 11.49
N GLY A 602 4.44 -26.80 11.22
CA GLY A 602 4.03 -27.20 9.87
C GLY A 602 2.84 -26.38 9.34
N LEU A 603 1.84 -26.13 10.20
CA LEU A 603 0.62 -25.40 9.82
C LEU A 603 0.84 -23.88 9.70
N ARG A 604 1.68 -23.28 10.56
CA ARG A 604 2.01 -21.84 10.46
C ARG A 604 2.71 -21.49 9.16
N LYS A 605 3.60 -22.36 8.66
CA LYS A 605 4.33 -22.18 7.39
C LYS A 605 3.40 -22.13 6.17
N ILE A 606 2.22 -22.75 6.25
CA ILE A 606 1.27 -22.87 5.14
C ILE A 606 0.16 -21.82 5.24
N GLY A 607 -0.28 -21.45 6.45
CA GLY A 607 -1.49 -20.66 6.65
C GLY A 607 -1.31 -19.21 7.13
N GLY A 608 -0.09 -18.78 7.48
CA GLY A 608 0.24 -17.37 7.78
C GLY A 608 -0.71 -16.69 8.80
N PRO A 609 -1.07 -15.41 8.59
CA PRO A 609 -1.87 -14.61 9.55
C PRO A 609 -3.26 -15.18 9.87
N LYS A 610 -3.87 -15.96 8.96
CA LYS A 610 -5.19 -16.57 9.18
C LYS A 610 -5.16 -17.68 10.23
N VAL A 611 -4.04 -18.42 10.32
CA VAL A 611 -3.83 -19.42 11.37
C VAL A 611 -3.72 -18.74 12.72
N GLU A 612 -3.00 -17.61 12.80
CA GLU A 612 -2.84 -16.84 14.05
C GLU A 612 -4.16 -16.26 14.54
N ALA A 613 -4.95 -15.64 13.65
CA ALA A 613 -6.25 -15.09 14.01
C ALA A 613 -7.24 -16.15 14.53
N VAL A 614 -7.19 -17.38 13.98
CA VAL A 614 -8.03 -18.50 14.44
C VAL A 614 -7.49 -19.09 15.74
N ASP A 615 -6.17 -19.25 15.86
CA ASP A 615 -5.51 -19.77 17.06
C ASP A 615 -5.73 -18.86 18.28
N GLU A 616 -5.57 -17.54 18.14
CA GLU A 616 -5.85 -16.58 19.22
C GLU A 616 -7.29 -16.66 19.72
N LYS A 617 -8.25 -16.74 18.79
CA LYS A 617 -9.68 -16.85 19.14
C LYS A 617 -9.99 -18.18 19.81
N LEU A 618 -9.35 -19.28 19.42
CA LEU A 618 -9.56 -20.60 20.01
C LEU A 618 -8.89 -20.74 21.39
N LYS A 619 -7.69 -20.17 21.59
CA LYS A 619 -6.93 -20.21 22.86
C LYS A 619 -7.71 -19.67 24.06
N LYS A 620 -8.58 -18.68 23.83
CA LYS A 620 -9.39 -18.02 24.88
C LYS A 620 -10.83 -18.54 24.97
N SER A 621 -11.16 -19.62 24.27
CA SER A 621 -12.54 -20.05 23.99
C SER A 621 -12.84 -21.49 24.44
N GLY A 622 -13.89 -21.66 25.25
CA GLY A 622 -14.51 -22.98 25.51
C GLY A 622 -15.56 -23.34 24.44
N ILE A 623 -16.46 -24.27 24.77
CA ILE A 623 -17.55 -24.76 23.87
C ILE A 623 -18.29 -23.61 23.17
N VAL A 624 -18.67 -22.57 23.93
CA VAL A 624 -19.42 -21.41 23.41
C VAL A 624 -18.60 -20.61 22.38
N GLY A 625 -17.29 -20.45 22.60
CA GLY A 625 -16.45 -19.72 21.66
C GLY A 625 -16.24 -20.48 20.35
N VAL A 626 -16.13 -21.81 20.39
CA VAL A 626 -16.13 -22.64 19.17
C VAL A 626 -17.45 -22.51 18.42
N ALA A 627 -18.58 -22.56 19.12
CA ALA A 627 -19.89 -22.38 18.50
C ALA A 627 -20.00 -21.01 17.80
N ALA A 628 -19.54 -19.93 18.45
CA ALA A 628 -19.50 -18.60 17.86
C ALA A 628 -18.59 -18.53 16.61
N ILE A 629 -17.41 -19.15 16.65
CA ILE A 629 -16.50 -19.22 15.49
C ILE A 629 -17.15 -19.91 14.30
N ARG A 630 -17.98 -20.95 14.51
CA ARG A 630 -18.69 -21.62 13.41
C ARG A 630 -19.80 -20.80 12.77
N MET A 631 -20.30 -19.79 13.48
CA MET A 631 -21.34 -18.89 13.00
C MET A 631 -20.75 -17.68 12.25
N LEU A 632 -19.47 -17.37 12.47
CA LEU A 632 -18.75 -16.27 11.83
C LEU A 632 -17.89 -16.78 10.65
N PRO A 633 -17.88 -16.10 9.49
CA PRO A 633 -17.09 -16.51 8.33
C PRO A 633 -15.60 -16.10 8.48
N ILE A 634 -14.96 -16.48 9.59
CA ILE A 634 -13.58 -16.06 9.92
C ILE A 634 -12.55 -16.81 9.05
N ALA A 635 -12.81 -18.08 8.75
CA ALA A 635 -11.92 -18.93 7.96
C ALA A 635 -12.68 -20.11 7.32
N PRO A 636 -12.14 -20.75 6.27
CA PRO A 636 -12.70 -21.97 5.69
C PRO A 636 -12.86 -23.08 6.74
N PHE A 637 -13.93 -23.86 6.62
CA PHE A 637 -14.30 -24.94 7.55
C PHE A 637 -13.11 -25.86 7.89
N SER A 638 -12.39 -26.35 6.87
CA SER A 638 -11.27 -27.26 7.05
C SER A 638 -10.08 -26.63 7.76
N LEU A 639 -9.81 -25.34 7.50
CA LEU A 639 -8.72 -24.62 8.15
C LEU A 639 -8.98 -24.48 9.65
N VAL A 640 -10.21 -24.11 10.05
CA VAL A 640 -10.60 -24.01 11.47
C VAL A 640 -10.38 -25.35 12.19
N ASN A 641 -10.67 -26.47 11.53
CA ASN A 641 -10.50 -27.81 12.10
C ASN A 641 -9.03 -28.16 12.35
N LEU A 642 -8.16 -27.87 11.38
CA LEU A 642 -6.72 -28.10 11.48
C LEU A 642 -6.09 -27.22 12.57
N VAL A 643 -6.45 -25.93 12.61
CA VAL A 643 -5.93 -24.98 13.60
C VAL A 643 -6.42 -25.34 15.01
N ALA A 644 -7.66 -25.79 15.16
CA ALA A 644 -8.15 -26.28 16.44
C ALA A 644 -7.34 -27.46 16.98
N GLY A 645 -6.83 -28.33 16.09
CA GLY A 645 -5.98 -29.47 16.46
C GLY A 645 -4.64 -29.10 17.10
N ILE A 646 -4.08 -27.93 16.77
CA ILE A 646 -2.83 -27.41 17.36
C ILE A 646 -3.06 -26.43 18.51
N SER A 647 -4.31 -26.05 18.76
CA SER A 647 -4.67 -25.13 19.85
C SER A 647 -4.82 -25.88 21.18
N SER A 648 -5.02 -25.14 22.28
CA SER A 648 -5.17 -25.70 23.63
C SER A 648 -6.52 -26.36 23.91
N ILE A 649 -7.47 -26.30 22.95
CA ILE A 649 -8.82 -26.80 23.14
C ILE A 649 -8.90 -28.34 23.04
N GLY A 650 -9.64 -28.96 23.96
CA GLY A 650 -9.89 -30.41 23.92
C GLY A 650 -10.85 -30.80 22.80
N ILE A 651 -10.63 -31.97 22.18
CA ILE A 651 -11.44 -32.49 21.07
C ILE A 651 -12.94 -32.56 21.39
N VAL A 652 -13.30 -32.93 22.62
CA VAL A 652 -14.71 -33.02 23.06
C VAL A 652 -15.37 -31.63 23.07
N GLN A 653 -14.70 -30.63 23.64
CA GLN A 653 -15.21 -29.27 23.67
C GLN A 653 -15.34 -28.70 22.25
N PHE A 654 -14.37 -29.00 21.40
CA PHE A 654 -14.38 -28.60 19.99
C PHE A 654 -15.53 -29.23 19.21
N LEU A 655 -15.80 -30.53 19.38
CA LEU A 655 -16.89 -31.21 18.69
C LEU A 655 -18.27 -30.75 19.19
N ILE A 656 -18.44 -30.58 20.50
CA ILE A 656 -19.70 -30.06 21.07
C ILE A 656 -19.94 -28.62 20.57
N GLY A 657 -18.92 -27.76 20.62
CA GLY A 657 -19.03 -26.39 20.12
C GLY A 657 -19.31 -26.36 18.61
N THR A 658 -18.69 -27.25 17.84
CA THR A 658 -18.95 -27.38 16.40
C THR A 658 -20.39 -27.83 16.13
N PHE A 659 -20.90 -28.81 16.88
CA PHE A 659 -22.29 -29.23 16.79
C PHE A 659 -23.25 -28.07 17.06
N LEU A 660 -23.09 -27.38 18.19
CA LEU A 660 -23.95 -26.25 18.58
C LEU A 660 -23.89 -25.10 17.57
N GLY A 661 -22.70 -24.79 17.05
CA GLY A 661 -22.48 -23.75 16.05
C GLY A 661 -23.08 -24.08 14.68
N MET A 662 -23.07 -25.35 14.29
CA MET A 662 -23.57 -25.80 12.99
C MET A 662 -25.04 -26.21 13.00
N PHE A 663 -25.61 -26.58 14.14
CA PHE A 663 -26.96 -27.11 14.21
C PHE A 663 -28.03 -26.15 13.67
N PRO A 664 -28.10 -24.87 14.09
CA PRO A 664 -29.07 -23.92 13.51
C PRO A 664 -28.92 -23.69 11.99
N PRO A 665 -27.72 -23.36 11.45
CA PRO A 665 -27.58 -23.15 10.01
C PRO A 665 -27.80 -24.44 9.20
N MET A 666 -27.62 -25.62 9.78
CA MET A 666 -27.90 -26.90 9.10
C MET A 666 -29.41 -27.15 8.93
N ILE A 667 -30.23 -26.78 9.91
CA ILE A 667 -31.70 -26.84 9.77
C ILE A 667 -32.16 -25.92 8.63
N ALA A 668 -31.66 -24.67 8.59
CA ALA A 668 -31.98 -23.74 7.51
C ALA A 668 -31.60 -24.29 6.12
N LYS A 669 -30.39 -24.85 5.99
CA LYS A 669 -29.94 -25.50 4.75
C LYS A 669 -30.81 -26.70 4.37
N GLY A 670 -31.33 -27.45 5.35
CA GLY A 670 -32.32 -28.51 5.15
C GLY A 670 -33.54 -28.03 4.37
N LEU A 671 -34.14 -26.93 4.85
CA LEU A 671 -35.32 -26.31 4.25
C LEU A 671 -35.05 -25.73 2.85
N VAL A 672 -33.91 -25.05 2.69
CA VAL A 672 -33.50 -24.46 1.40
C VAL A 672 -33.18 -25.55 0.37
N GLY A 673 -32.42 -26.58 0.75
CA GLY A 673 -32.05 -27.69 -0.14
C GLY A 673 -33.26 -28.47 -0.65
N ASP A 674 -34.23 -28.74 0.23
CA ASP A 674 -35.49 -29.40 -0.16
C ASP A 674 -36.31 -28.53 -1.14
N SER A 675 -36.40 -27.23 -0.87
CA SER A 675 -37.12 -26.29 -1.74
C SER A 675 -36.49 -26.21 -3.14
N ILE A 676 -35.16 -26.25 -3.25
CA ILE A 676 -34.44 -26.31 -4.53
C ILE A 676 -34.84 -27.57 -5.31
N THR A 677 -34.83 -28.74 -4.68
CA THR A 677 -35.24 -30.01 -5.31
C THR A 677 -36.68 -29.98 -5.79
N GLN A 678 -37.60 -29.41 -4.99
CA GLN A 678 -39.01 -29.29 -5.37
C GLN A 678 -39.21 -28.37 -6.57
N ILE A 679 -38.49 -27.25 -6.66
CA ILE A 679 -38.55 -26.32 -7.80
C ILE A 679 -38.07 -27.00 -9.10
N PHE A 680 -37.00 -27.79 -9.05
CA PHE A 680 -36.51 -28.52 -10.21
C PHE A 680 -37.46 -29.63 -10.69
N ARG A 681 -38.24 -30.23 -9.77
CA ARG A 681 -39.17 -31.32 -10.08
C ARG A 681 -40.55 -30.82 -10.51
N ASN A 682 -41.08 -29.79 -9.87
CA ASN A 682 -42.38 -29.19 -10.15
C ASN A 682 -42.42 -27.72 -9.64
N PRO A 683 -42.05 -26.74 -10.48
CA PRO A 683 -42.02 -25.34 -10.07
C PRO A 683 -43.46 -24.84 -9.81
N SER A 684 -43.70 -24.35 -8.58
CA SER A 684 -44.98 -23.75 -8.17
C SER A 684 -44.75 -22.49 -7.33
N ALA A 685 -45.75 -21.59 -7.28
CA ALA A 685 -45.69 -20.39 -6.44
C ALA A 685 -45.47 -20.72 -4.95
N THR A 686 -46.03 -21.84 -4.49
CA THR A 686 -45.81 -22.42 -3.16
C THR A 686 -44.37 -22.85 -2.93
N SER A 687 -43.75 -23.58 -3.87
CA SER A 687 -42.35 -24.04 -3.75
C SER A 687 -41.36 -22.88 -3.78
N ILE A 688 -41.63 -21.86 -4.60
CA ILE A 688 -40.87 -20.60 -4.62
C ILE A 688 -41.04 -19.84 -3.30
N GLY A 689 -42.27 -19.79 -2.77
CA GLY A 689 -42.57 -19.21 -1.45
C GLY A 689 -41.77 -19.86 -0.32
N TYR A 690 -41.69 -21.20 -0.29
CA TYR A 690 -40.89 -21.94 0.70
C TYR A 690 -39.39 -21.69 0.55
N LEU A 691 -38.87 -21.57 -0.67
CA LEU A 691 -37.47 -21.22 -0.90
C LEU A 691 -37.16 -19.82 -0.34
N VAL A 692 -37.98 -18.82 -0.67
CA VAL A 692 -37.81 -17.43 -0.20
C VAL A 692 -37.89 -17.37 1.32
N ALA A 693 -38.90 -18.02 1.91
CA ALA A 693 -39.03 -18.10 3.37
C ALA A 693 -37.83 -18.79 4.03
N GLY A 694 -37.32 -19.87 3.43
CA GLY A 694 -36.12 -20.57 3.90
C GLY A 694 -34.85 -19.71 3.84
N ILE A 695 -34.65 -18.96 2.75
CA ILE A 695 -33.51 -18.03 2.59
C ILE A 695 -33.61 -16.88 3.60
N VAL A 696 -34.79 -16.29 3.78
CA VAL A 696 -35.02 -15.22 4.76
C VAL A 696 -34.77 -15.72 6.19
N LEU A 697 -35.31 -16.89 6.53
CA LEU A 697 -35.07 -17.53 7.83
C LEU A 697 -33.57 -17.82 8.04
N TRP A 698 -32.87 -18.29 7.00
CA TRP A 698 -31.44 -18.54 7.07
C TRP A 698 -30.65 -17.24 7.31
N GLY A 699 -30.97 -16.17 6.58
CA GLY A 699 -30.38 -14.84 6.77
C GLY A 699 -30.64 -14.28 8.16
N LEU A 700 -31.87 -14.38 8.67
CA LEU A 700 -32.25 -13.93 10.01
C LEU A 700 -31.55 -14.74 11.11
N MET A 701 -31.38 -16.06 10.94
CA MET A 701 -30.63 -16.88 11.89
C MET A 701 -29.14 -16.55 11.90
N ILE A 702 -28.53 -16.30 10.73
CA ILE A 702 -27.14 -15.83 10.67
C ILE A 702 -27.03 -14.47 11.38
N TRP A 703 -27.89 -13.51 11.04
CA TRP A 703 -27.86 -12.18 11.64
C TRP A 703 -28.09 -12.21 13.17
N GLY A 704 -29.11 -12.95 13.63
CA GLY A 704 -29.43 -13.08 15.04
C GLY A 704 -28.34 -13.80 15.84
N SER A 705 -27.76 -14.86 15.27
CA SER A 705 -26.63 -15.57 15.89
C SER A 705 -25.36 -14.73 15.95
N GLN A 706 -25.08 -13.90 14.95
CA GLN A 706 -23.99 -12.93 14.96
C GLN A 706 -24.18 -11.85 16.05
N LYS A 707 -25.39 -11.27 16.14
CA LYS A 707 -25.76 -10.33 17.21
C LYS A 707 -25.58 -10.94 18.60
N PHE A 708 -26.05 -12.18 18.80
CA PHE A 708 -25.94 -12.88 20.08
C PHE A 708 -24.49 -13.23 20.42
N ALA A 709 -23.70 -13.70 19.45
CA ALA A 709 -22.29 -14.02 19.65
C ALA A 709 -21.47 -12.78 20.03
N ARG A 710 -21.69 -11.63 19.35
CA ARG A 710 -21.07 -10.34 19.70
C ARG A 710 -21.45 -9.90 21.10
N TYR A 711 -22.75 -9.86 21.40
CA TYR A 711 -23.26 -9.50 22.72
C TYR A 711 -22.64 -10.35 23.84
N TYR A 712 -22.53 -11.67 23.64
CA TYR A 712 -21.95 -12.56 24.64
C TYR A 712 -20.43 -12.36 24.81
N GLN A 713 -19.71 -12.08 23.71
CA GLN A 713 -18.27 -11.77 23.76
C GLN A 713 -18.00 -10.44 24.48
N GLU A 714 -18.77 -9.39 24.17
CA GLU A 714 -18.71 -8.09 24.82
C GLU A 714 -18.97 -8.21 26.32
N ARG A 715 -19.98 -9.00 26.72
CA ARG A 715 -20.30 -9.23 28.14
C ARG A 715 -19.18 -9.94 28.88
N LYS A 716 -18.58 -10.97 28.27
CA LYS A 716 -17.49 -11.73 28.88
C LYS A 716 -16.19 -10.91 28.98
N GLN A 717 -15.92 -10.05 28.01
CA GLN A 717 -14.84 -9.06 28.11
C GLN A 717 -15.11 -8.09 29.27
N LYS A 718 -16.33 -7.54 29.37
CA LYS A 718 -16.71 -6.62 30.44
C LYS A 718 -16.56 -7.25 31.83
N THR A 719 -17.04 -8.48 32.03
CA THR A 719 -16.86 -9.20 33.31
C THR A 719 -15.39 -9.49 33.63
N ALA A 720 -14.55 -9.77 32.63
CA ALA A 720 -13.11 -9.98 32.83
C ALA A 720 -12.35 -8.68 33.14
N THR A 721 -12.86 -7.53 32.67
CA THR A 721 -12.34 -6.20 33.03
C THR A 721 -12.78 -5.83 34.46
N ASP A 722 -14.05 -6.04 34.80
CA ASP A 722 -14.59 -5.76 36.14
C ASP A 722 -13.92 -6.65 37.22
N GLU A 723 -13.64 -7.92 36.93
CA GLU A 723 -12.90 -8.82 37.85
C GLU A 723 -11.44 -8.42 38.03
N LYS A 724 -10.82 -7.79 37.03
CA LYS A 724 -9.45 -7.26 37.14
C LYS A 724 -9.40 -5.93 37.90
N GLU A 725 -10.42 -5.08 37.77
CA GLU A 725 -10.55 -3.85 38.55
C GLU A 725 -10.91 -4.12 40.03
N CYS A 726 -11.61 -5.21 40.33
CA CYS A 726 -11.90 -5.63 41.71
C CYS A 726 -10.74 -6.37 42.38
N ALA A 727 -9.75 -6.86 41.61
CA ALA A 727 -8.58 -7.58 42.08
C ALA A 727 -7.30 -6.72 42.12
N ALA A 728 -7.34 -5.52 41.55
CA ALA A 728 -6.33 -4.46 41.68
C ALA A 728 -6.71 -3.53 42.83
#